data_AF-A0A0Q8HCK8-F1
#
_entry.id   AF-A0A0Q8HCK8-F1
#
_cell.length_a   1.000
_cell.length_b   1.000
_cell.length_c   1.000
_cell.angle_alpha   90.00
_cell.angle_beta   90.00
_cell.angle_gamma   90.00
#
_symmetry.space_group_name_H-M   'P 1'
#
loop_
_entity.id
_entity.type
_entity.pdbx_description
1 polymer ?
#
loop_
_entity_poly.entity_id
_entity_poly.type
_entity_poly.pdbx_seq_one_letter_code
_entity_poly.pdbx_strand_id
1 'polypeptide(L)'
;MNGAALPATESALPAKPLRFGANGRFELRPAEYRLLVDGEPSALGARALDLLFTLAGRPAELFTKAELIERVWPGLVVEEGNLRVQVNALRRLLGEDAIATVPGRGYRFTAALLDDALAAAAPPPAPGTTTLFGRDADLGRLRDALAAPGCVSLVGSPGVGKSSLGREALARWPGRSAWVDLAPLTLPEQLPDGIARAFGGQLSRGEALPQLLNRIPADDDLLLVLDNAEHLAAACAEWAVQLAALPRLRLLVTSQLPLGVDGERLLRLEPLQVAEGVDGPDAREGALALLVARIRAVDARFDVSARSLPLLAALCRQLDGLPLALELAAARVPLMGLQAVHDALAERFALLSRGRRDSSARHRTLLDALDWSHGLLEPAEQRLYRALGVFAGGFTLDLAVTLSSDEHTSRWDVVDGLATLVERSLVSVASEDPPRYRLLETMRAHALARLGDADRHSARRRHAAAVLALIAPSDDTALWLADMQNVREAFLWAREHDLATAAQIGARAARVMVFTVWRHEVTEWMLSLLPAMEARAEAVPAQVQALWWSLLGYLLLVRNDPRAVPVARKAVDLWRPLSNPAELLIAAAHWVRAFTEDAPELEEACTLLRELAAGDDSAATRLRLNGALAVAARLRGDTAELLACMEREQLAARELGESQRVQVAENNICLTLVRLGRFEEGATRTRALLEVLDADGSGSNGSLPWVLNALVEALVGLGRLDEAQALLPRSLAAQWRFGTTVAWLGILPLLVAQGRIEAACRLAGHVRGRWTANDTALDVLELRALDGALDAGRALLGNDITAALEAEGRALGDEAVEGLVLRR
;
A
#
# COMPACT_ATOMS: atom_id res chain seq x y z
N MET A 1 -4.76 50.15 36.87
CA MET A 1 -4.85 50.81 35.55
C MET A 1 -4.91 49.72 34.50
N ASN A 2 -6.07 49.61 33.87
CA ASN A 2 -6.52 48.48 33.07
C ASN A 2 -5.78 48.35 31.73
N GLY A 3 -5.09 47.23 31.54
CA GLY A 3 -4.88 46.63 30.22
C GLY A 3 -5.90 45.51 30.06
N ALA A 4 -7.06 45.81 29.49
CA ALA A 4 -8.06 44.80 29.17
C ALA A 4 -7.65 44.07 27.89
N ALA A 5 -7.33 42.79 28.02
CA ALA A 5 -7.18 41.86 26.92
C ALA A 5 -8.53 41.72 26.19
N LEU A 6 -8.49 41.78 24.86
CA LEU A 6 -9.59 41.42 23.99
C LEU A 6 -9.91 39.92 24.18
N PRO A 7 -11.20 39.51 24.23
CA PRO A 7 -11.55 38.09 24.29
C PRO A 7 -11.28 37.43 22.94
N ALA A 8 -10.46 36.39 22.95
CA ALA A 8 -10.26 35.49 21.82
C ALA A 8 -11.56 34.71 21.57
N THR A 9 -12.27 35.05 20.49
CA THR A 9 -13.25 34.17 19.89
C THR A 9 -12.48 33.25 18.94
N GLU A 10 -12.40 31.95 19.26
CA GLU A 10 -11.85 30.91 18.39
C GLU A 10 -12.68 30.80 17.09
N SER A 11 -12.33 31.61 16.11
CA SER A 11 -12.62 31.33 14.70
C SER A 11 -11.64 30.24 14.26
N ALA A 12 -12.00 28.96 14.45
CA ALA A 12 -11.20 27.84 13.98
C ALA A 12 -11.10 27.89 12.44
N LEU A 13 -10.00 28.44 11.94
CA LEU A 13 -9.59 28.32 10.54
C LEU A 13 -9.50 26.82 10.19
N PRO A 14 -9.81 26.42 8.93
CA PRO A 14 -9.67 25.03 8.52
C PRO A 14 -8.23 24.54 8.79
N ALA A 15 -8.06 23.32 9.32
CA ALA A 15 -6.75 22.81 9.74
C ALA A 15 -5.84 22.40 8.55
N LYS A 16 -6.41 22.22 7.35
CA LYS A 16 -5.70 21.76 6.14
C LYS A 16 -6.02 22.66 4.94
N PRO A 17 -5.14 22.72 3.92
CA PRO A 17 -5.46 23.34 2.64
C PRO A 17 -6.72 22.74 2.03
N LEU A 18 -7.59 23.56 1.47
CA LEU A 18 -8.83 23.14 0.81
C LEU A 18 -8.73 23.45 -0.69
N ARG A 19 -8.99 22.47 -1.55
CA ARG A 19 -9.04 22.65 -3.01
C ARG A 19 -10.46 22.54 -3.52
N PHE A 20 -10.88 23.45 -4.40
CA PHE A 20 -12.23 23.46 -4.98
C PHE A 20 -12.30 24.20 -6.32
N GLY A 21 -13.45 24.09 -6.99
CA GLY A 21 -13.65 24.57 -8.36
C GLY A 21 -13.13 23.56 -9.40
N ALA A 22 -13.42 23.81 -10.68
CA ALA A 22 -12.98 22.94 -11.78
C ALA A 22 -11.47 22.70 -11.69
N ASN A 23 -11.05 21.44 -11.67
CA ASN A 23 -9.64 20.99 -11.62
C ASN A 23 -8.83 21.49 -10.40
N GLY A 24 -9.48 21.86 -9.28
CA GLY A 24 -8.76 22.33 -8.08
C GLY A 24 -8.12 23.70 -8.26
N ARG A 25 -8.63 24.46 -9.23
CA ARG A 25 -8.21 25.83 -9.58
C ARG A 25 -8.06 26.74 -8.36
N PHE A 26 -8.90 26.58 -7.34
CA PHE A 26 -8.82 27.36 -6.11
C PHE A 26 -8.19 26.52 -5.00
N GLU A 27 -7.08 27.01 -4.44
CA GLU A 27 -6.43 26.40 -3.27
C GLU A 27 -6.42 27.39 -2.10
N LEU A 28 -7.27 27.14 -1.11
CA LEU A 28 -7.37 27.93 0.09
C LEU A 28 -6.39 27.37 1.13
N ARG A 29 -5.40 28.17 1.54
CA ARG A 29 -4.34 27.79 2.50
C ARG A 29 -4.51 28.55 3.81
N PRO A 30 -5.13 27.95 4.84
CA PRO A 30 -5.42 28.65 6.09
C PRO A 30 -4.17 29.01 6.90
N ALA A 31 -3.17 28.11 6.92
CA ALA A 31 -1.89 28.35 7.59
C ALA A 31 -1.08 29.51 6.99
N GLU A 32 -1.27 29.77 5.70
CA GLU A 32 -0.61 30.86 4.97
C GLU A 32 -1.53 32.08 4.78
N TYR A 33 -2.75 32.02 5.33
CA TYR A 33 -3.80 33.04 5.21
C TYR A 33 -3.96 33.58 3.78
N ARG A 34 -4.07 32.67 2.78
CA ARG A 34 -4.21 33.05 1.37
C ARG A 34 -5.05 32.08 0.54
N LEU A 35 -5.55 32.59 -0.57
CA LEU A 35 -6.19 31.81 -1.64
C LEU A 35 -5.28 31.85 -2.88
N LEU A 36 -4.94 30.69 -3.44
CA LEU A 36 -4.30 30.60 -4.75
C LEU A 36 -5.37 30.33 -5.82
N VAL A 37 -5.22 30.98 -6.97
CA VAL A 37 -6.00 30.70 -8.18
C VAL A 37 -5.01 30.28 -9.26
N ASP A 38 -5.15 29.05 -9.77
CA ASP A 38 -4.23 28.49 -10.77
C ASP A 38 -2.75 28.53 -10.31
N GLY A 39 -2.51 28.35 -9.00
CA GLY A 39 -1.18 28.36 -8.38
C GLY A 39 -0.65 29.75 -7.97
N GLU A 40 -1.31 30.83 -8.39
CA GLU A 40 -0.90 32.21 -8.10
C GLU A 40 -1.73 32.84 -6.97
N PRO A 41 -1.14 33.64 -6.05
CA PRO A 41 -1.88 34.30 -4.98
C PRO A 41 -2.97 35.26 -5.49
N SER A 42 -4.19 35.09 -4.98
CA SER A 42 -5.31 36.00 -5.25
C SER A 42 -5.20 37.30 -4.46
N ALA A 43 -5.53 38.43 -5.09
CA ALA A 43 -5.65 39.74 -4.44
C ALA A 43 -6.96 39.91 -3.63
N LEU A 44 -7.43 38.84 -2.98
CA LEU A 44 -8.67 38.84 -2.21
C LEU A 44 -8.48 39.64 -0.90
N GLY A 45 -9.39 40.56 -0.59
CA GLY A 45 -9.31 41.35 0.65
C GLY A 45 -9.53 40.49 1.90
N ALA A 46 -8.89 40.86 3.02
CA ALA A 46 -8.89 40.08 4.27
C ALA A 46 -10.29 39.65 4.75
N ARG A 47 -11.32 40.51 4.65
CA ARG A 47 -12.70 40.17 5.07
C ARG A 47 -13.42 39.19 4.14
N ALA A 48 -13.15 39.25 2.83
CA ALA A 48 -13.64 38.23 1.92
C ALA A 48 -12.95 36.89 2.17
N LEU A 49 -11.67 36.92 2.54
CA LEU A 49 -10.91 35.73 2.87
C LEU A 49 -11.37 35.10 4.22
N ASP A 50 -11.60 35.91 5.26
CA ASP A 50 -12.22 35.48 6.53
C ASP A 50 -13.58 34.81 6.30
N LEU A 51 -14.40 35.43 5.45
CA LEU A 51 -15.71 34.90 5.06
C LEU A 51 -15.57 33.57 4.30
N LEU A 52 -14.59 33.46 3.41
CA LEU A 52 -14.30 32.24 2.67
C LEU A 52 -13.80 31.12 3.58
N PHE A 53 -12.90 31.41 4.53
CA PHE A 53 -12.47 30.42 5.52
C PHE A 53 -13.63 29.91 6.37
N THR A 54 -14.52 30.81 6.79
CA THR A 54 -15.71 30.46 7.60
C THR A 54 -16.67 29.56 6.81
N LEU A 55 -16.96 29.93 5.57
CA LEU A 55 -17.90 29.21 4.71
C LEU A 55 -17.32 27.87 4.21
N ALA A 56 -16.07 27.85 3.74
CA ALA A 56 -15.41 26.66 3.21
C ALA A 56 -14.96 25.68 4.30
N GLY A 57 -14.75 26.14 5.54
CA GLY A 57 -14.41 25.28 6.68
C GLY A 57 -15.55 24.36 7.13
N ARG A 58 -16.80 24.69 6.77
CA ARG A 58 -17.98 23.83 6.98
C ARG A 58 -18.85 23.83 5.72
N PRO A 59 -18.44 23.11 4.67
CA PRO A 59 -19.17 23.09 3.41
C PRO A 59 -20.58 22.54 3.62
N ALA A 60 -21.53 23.01 2.83
CA ALA A 60 -22.95 22.66 2.92
C ALA A 60 -23.71 23.07 4.22
N GLU A 61 -23.03 23.57 5.26
CA GLU A 61 -23.66 24.16 6.45
C GLU A 61 -24.26 25.55 6.14
N LEU A 62 -25.47 25.80 6.64
CA LEU A 62 -26.13 27.10 6.48
C LEU A 62 -25.72 28.02 7.63
N PHE A 63 -24.99 29.10 7.29
CA PHE A 63 -24.69 30.17 8.23
C PHE A 63 -25.69 31.30 8.09
N THR A 64 -26.26 31.75 9.21
CA THR A 64 -27.10 32.93 9.24
C THR A 64 -26.30 34.21 9.02
N LYS A 65 -26.96 35.28 8.58
CA LYS A 65 -26.29 36.58 8.38
C LYS A 65 -25.68 37.11 9.67
N ALA A 66 -26.36 36.94 10.81
CA ALA A 66 -25.89 37.39 12.11
C ALA A 66 -24.61 36.64 12.53
N GLU A 67 -24.57 35.31 12.36
CA GLU A 67 -23.39 34.49 12.66
C GLU A 67 -22.19 34.85 11.80
N LEU A 68 -22.40 35.10 10.50
CA LEU A 68 -21.33 35.53 9.60
C LEU A 68 -20.82 36.93 9.97
N ILE A 69 -21.71 37.84 10.38
CA ILE A 69 -21.33 39.19 10.82
C ILE A 69 -20.50 39.10 12.11
N GLU A 70 -20.96 38.33 13.09
CA GLU A 70 -20.29 38.15 14.37
C GLU A 70 -18.90 37.51 14.23
N ARG A 71 -18.77 36.51 13.33
CA ARG A 71 -17.49 35.81 13.12
C ARG A 71 -16.49 36.60 12.30
N VAL A 72 -16.93 37.26 11.23
CA VAL A 72 -16.03 38.01 10.33
C VAL A 72 -15.76 39.42 10.84
N TRP A 73 -16.65 40.01 11.63
CA TRP A 73 -16.52 41.34 12.22
C TRP A 73 -16.84 41.36 13.73
N PRO A 74 -16.05 40.64 14.56
CA PRO A 74 -16.32 40.54 15.99
C PRO A 74 -16.28 41.93 16.65
N GLY A 75 -17.33 42.26 17.40
CA GLY A 75 -17.44 43.53 18.15
C GLY A 75 -17.68 44.78 17.31
N LEU A 76 -17.95 44.65 16.01
CA LEU A 76 -18.26 45.78 15.12
C LEU A 76 -19.72 45.75 14.67
N VAL A 77 -20.40 46.91 14.68
CA VAL A 77 -21.74 47.05 14.11
C VAL A 77 -21.59 47.26 12.61
N VAL A 78 -21.94 46.24 11.82
CA VAL A 78 -21.80 46.23 10.37
C VAL A 78 -23.17 46.03 9.73
N GLU A 79 -23.54 46.89 8.78
CA GLU A 79 -24.77 46.73 8.01
C GLU A 79 -24.73 45.47 7.13
N GLU A 80 -25.86 44.79 6.97
CA GLU A 80 -25.98 43.59 6.11
C GLU A 80 -25.49 43.81 4.66
N GLY A 81 -25.52 45.06 4.18
CA GLY A 81 -24.98 45.46 2.89
C GLY A 81 -23.51 45.09 2.71
N ASN A 82 -22.69 45.18 3.77
CA ASN A 82 -21.27 44.84 3.70
C ASN A 82 -21.03 43.33 3.54
N LEU A 83 -21.83 42.49 4.21
CA LEU A 83 -21.79 41.04 4.01
C LEU A 83 -22.13 40.67 2.55
N ARG A 84 -23.15 41.31 1.97
CA ARG A 84 -23.52 41.12 0.56
C ARG A 84 -22.38 41.51 -0.39
N VAL A 85 -21.65 42.59 -0.11
CA VAL A 85 -20.50 43.01 -0.91
C VAL A 85 -19.39 41.94 -0.90
N GLN A 86 -19.07 41.37 0.26
CA GLN A 86 -18.05 40.31 0.36
C GLN A 86 -18.48 39.02 -0.34
N VAL A 87 -19.74 38.60 -0.19
CA VAL A 87 -20.28 37.43 -0.91
C VAL A 87 -20.24 37.62 -2.43
N ASN A 88 -20.59 38.81 -2.93
CA ASN A 88 -20.52 39.11 -4.36
C ASN A 88 -19.07 39.13 -4.88
N ALA A 89 -18.13 39.62 -4.07
CA ALA A 89 -16.71 39.57 -4.42
C ALA A 89 -16.20 38.12 -4.54
N LEU A 90 -16.63 37.24 -3.62
CA LEU A 90 -16.32 35.81 -3.68
C LEU A 90 -16.95 35.12 -4.88
N ARG A 91 -18.23 35.38 -5.19
CA ARG A 91 -18.90 34.81 -6.38
C ARG A 91 -18.25 35.24 -7.69
N ARG A 92 -17.82 36.49 -7.79
CA ARG A 92 -17.10 36.99 -8.99
C ARG A 92 -15.78 36.24 -9.21
N LEU A 93 -15.13 35.78 -8.13
CA LEU A 93 -13.87 35.05 -8.20
C LEU A 93 -14.08 33.54 -8.38
N LEU A 94 -14.98 32.94 -7.61
CA LEU A 94 -15.16 31.49 -7.46
C LEU A 94 -16.23 30.89 -8.39
N GLY A 95 -17.08 31.74 -8.96
CA GLY A 95 -18.31 31.34 -9.67
C GLY A 95 -19.57 31.59 -8.84
N GLU A 96 -20.69 31.88 -9.51
CA GLU A 96 -21.97 32.20 -8.87
C GLU A 96 -22.48 31.03 -7.99
N ASP A 97 -22.23 29.79 -8.41
CA ASP A 97 -22.67 28.57 -7.74
C ASP A 97 -21.81 28.15 -6.54
N ALA A 98 -20.68 28.84 -6.28
CA ALA A 98 -19.77 28.48 -5.18
C ALA A 98 -20.35 28.80 -3.80
N ILE A 99 -21.25 29.81 -3.72
CA ILE A 99 -21.92 30.21 -2.49
C ILE A 99 -23.40 30.38 -2.79
N ALA A 100 -24.26 29.53 -2.20
CA ALA A 100 -25.70 29.64 -2.32
C ALA A 100 -26.29 30.62 -1.29
N THR A 101 -27.26 31.44 -1.71
CA THR A 101 -28.09 32.24 -0.79
C THR A 101 -29.37 31.47 -0.47
N VAL A 102 -29.67 31.30 0.82
CA VAL A 102 -30.97 30.81 1.27
C VAL A 102 -31.82 32.02 1.68
N PRO A 103 -32.87 32.38 0.91
CA PRO A 103 -33.67 33.57 1.15
C PRO A 103 -34.17 33.65 2.60
N GLY A 104 -33.96 34.80 3.24
CA GLY A 104 -34.38 35.04 4.62
C GLY A 104 -33.58 34.30 5.71
N ARG A 105 -32.64 33.41 5.36
CA ARG A 105 -31.88 32.62 6.35
C ARG A 105 -30.38 32.91 6.36
N GLY A 106 -29.70 32.96 5.20
CA GLY A 106 -28.25 33.19 5.17
C GLY A 106 -27.53 32.64 3.94
N TYR A 107 -26.28 32.19 4.11
CA TYR A 107 -25.40 31.71 3.04
C TYR A 107 -24.78 30.35 3.37
N ARG A 108 -24.43 29.59 2.32
CA ARG A 108 -23.83 28.26 2.41
C ARG A 108 -22.78 28.10 1.32
N PHE A 109 -21.66 27.47 1.63
CA PHE A 109 -20.67 27.07 0.63
C PHE A 109 -21.12 25.81 -0.11
N THR A 110 -21.16 25.87 -1.43
CA THR A 110 -21.72 24.83 -2.31
C THR A 110 -20.72 24.29 -3.33
N ALA A 111 -19.52 24.87 -3.43
CA ALA A 111 -18.46 24.30 -4.25
C ALA A 111 -17.98 22.96 -3.67
N ALA A 112 -17.85 21.95 -4.53
CA ALA A 112 -17.32 20.65 -4.16
C ALA A 112 -15.84 20.79 -3.78
N LEU A 113 -15.49 20.35 -2.56
CA LEU A 113 -14.11 20.21 -2.15
C LEU A 113 -13.52 18.95 -2.79
N LEU A 114 -12.32 19.07 -3.34
CA LEU A 114 -11.55 17.93 -3.83
C LEU A 114 -10.81 17.30 -2.64
N ASP A 115 -11.00 15.99 -2.46
CA ASP A 115 -10.38 15.25 -1.38
C ASP A 115 -9.05 14.63 -1.87
N ASP A 116 -7.94 15.01 -1.25
CA ASP A 116 -6.57 14.55 -1.57
C ASP A 116 -6.33 13.07 -1.14
N ALA A 117 -7.37 12.29 -0.80
CA ALA A 117 -7.23 11.02 -0.11
C ALA A 117 -6.82 9.82 -1.00
N LEU A 118 -6.82 9.95 -2.33
CA LEU A 118 -6.10 9.06 -3.25
C LEU A 118 -4.63 9.47 -3.44
N ALA A 119 -4.20 10.61 -2.89
CA ALA A 119 -2.82 11.09 -2.89
C ALA A 119 -2.04 10.68 -1.61
N ALA A 120 -2.70 10.06 -0.63
CA ALA A 120 -2.11 9.75 0.69
C ALA A 120 -1.61 8.31 0.87
N ALA A 121 -1.51 7.50 -0.19
CA ALA A 121 -0.58 6.37 -0.16
C ALA A 121 0.81 6.97 -0.37
N ALA A 122 1.61 7.06 0.70
CA ALA A 122 2.99 7.42 0.56
C ALA A 122 3.61 6.49 -0.51
N PRO A 123 4.09 7.01 -1.66
CA PRO A 123 4.93 6.20 -2.51
C PRO A 123 6.08 5.69 -1.61
N PRO A 124 6.62 4.48 -1.83
CA PRO A 124 7.91 4.16 -1.24
C PRO A 124 8.83 5.36 -1.52
N PRO A 125 9.58 5.87 -0.53
CA PRO A 125 10.33 7.11 -0.67
C PRO A 125 11.10 7.01 -1.98
N ALA A 126 10.83 7.94 -2.90
CA ALA A 126 11.59 8.00 -4.13
C ALA A 126 13.06 8.11 -3.68
N PRO A 127 13.93 7.12 -3.97
CA PRO A 127 15.34 7.28 -3.67
C PRO A 127 15.79 8.53 -4.42
N GLY A 128 16.49 9.43 -3.71
CA GLY A 128 16.76 10.80 -4.15
C GLY A 128 17.16 10.91 -5.61
N THR A 129 16.78 12.01 -6.25
CA THR A 129 17.15 12.33 -7.62
C THR A 129 18.66 12.18 -7.79
N THR A 130 19.06 11.20 -8.58
CA THR A 130 20.46 11.06 -8.99
C THR A 130 20.64 11.90 -10.24
N THR A 131 21.64 12.77 -10.23
CA THR A 131 21.99 13.57 -11.41
C THR A 131 22.19 12.65 -12.62
N LEU A 132 21.37 12.81 -13.65
CA LEU A 132 21.52 12.07 -14.90
C LEU A 132 22.53 12.79 -15.80
N PHE A 133 23.68 12.16 -16.03
CA PHE A 133 24.73 12.72 -16.90
C PHE A 133 24.48 12.35 -18.36
N GLY A 134 24.41 13.33 -19.26
CA GLY A 134 24.33 13.12 -20.71
C GLY A 134 23.06 12.39 -21.18
N ARG A 135 21.93 12.54 -20.46
CA ARG A 135 20.65 11.87 -20.76
C ARG A 135 19.53 12.82 -21.18
N ASP A 136 19.83 14.10 -21.43
CA ASP A 136 18.79 15.09 -21.76
C ASP A 136 18.03 14.74 -23.04
N ALA A 137 18.74 14.26 -24.07
CA ALA A 137 18.11 13.79 -25.30
C ALA A 137 17.25 12.54 -25.09
N ASP A 138 17.69 11.61 -24.24
CA ASP A 138 16.93 10.39 -23.90
C ASP A 138 15.66 10.72 -23.13
N LEU A 139 15.73 11.64 -22.17
CA LEU A 139 14.57 12.16 -21.44
C LEU A 139 13.58 12.85 -22.38
N GLY A 140 14.07 13.65 -23.33
CA GLY A 140 13.24 14.27 -24.36
C GLY A 140 12.48 13.23 -25.19
N ARG A 141 13.20 12.23 -25.72
CA ARG A 141 12.57 11.13 -26.49
C ARG A 141 11.56 10.32 -25.66
N LEU A 142 11.86 10.07 -24.38
CA LEU A 142 10.96 9.34 -23.49
C LEU A 142 9.69 10.15 -23.20
N ARG A 143 9.83 11.44 -22.91
CA ARG A 143 8.69 12.35 -22.72
C ARG A 143 7.80 12.38 -23.96
N ASP A 144 8.39 12.51 -25.14
CA ASP A 144 7.65 12.57 -26.39
C ASP A 144 6.93 11.22 -26.67
N ALA A 145 7.56 10.09 -26.33
CA ALA A 145 6.94 8.76 -26.44
C ALA A 145 5.79 8.54 -25.43
N LEU A 146 5.85 9.19 -24.26
CA LEU A 146 4.82 9.17 -23.22
C LEU A 146 3.73 10.23 -23.44
N ALA A 147 3.83 11.09 -24.45
CA ALA A 147 2.82 12.10 -24.73
C ALA A 147 1.44 11.48 -25.04
N ALA A 148 1.44 10.34 -25.73
CA ALA A 148 0.24 9.58 -26.06
C ALA A 148 0.05 8.34 -25.15
N PRO A 149 -1.19 7.90 -24.90
CA PRO A 149 -1.48 6.64 -24.20
C PRO A 149 -0.81 5.41 -24.85
N GLY A 150 -0.74 4.31 -24.08
CA GLY A 150 -0.17 3.04 -24.54
C GLY A 150 1.15 2.67 -23.87
N CYS A 151 1.83 1.68 -24.44
CA CYS A 151 3.02 1.06 -23.86
C CYS A 151 4.32 1.59 -24.48
N VAL A 152 5.20 2.12 -23.64
CA VAL A 152 6.57 2.49 -23.99
C VAL A 152 7.52 1.54 -23.25
N SER A 153 8.34 0.81 -24.00
CA SER A 153 9.36 -0.06 -23.43
C SER A 153 10.73 0.57 -23.58
N LEU A 154 11.33 0.92 -22.44
CA LEU A 154 12.71 1.34 -22.32
C LEU A 154 13.60 0.09 -22.26
N VAL A 155 14.26 -0.22 -23.38
CA VAL A 155 15.06 -1.43 -23.55
C VAL A 155 16.54 -1.11 -23.61
N GLY A 156 17.39 -1.98 -23.07
CA GLY A 156 18.84 -1.75 -23.09
C GLY A 156 19.60 -2.72 -22.21
N SER A 157 20.93 -2.74 -22.35
CA SER A 157 21.79 -3.66 -21.61
C SER A 157 21.70 -3.46 -20.09
N PRO A 158 22.08 -4.48 -19.29
CA PRO A 158 22.18 -4.31 -17.84
C PRO A 158 23.14 -3.16 -17.48
N GLY A 159 22.83 -2.39 -16.43
CA GLY A 159 23.67 -1.28 -15.96
C GLY A 159 23.68 -0.01 -16.84
N VAL A 160 22.85 0.06 -17.90
CA VAL A 160 22.77 1.23 -18.80
C VAL A 160 22.02 2.44 -18.22
N GLY A 161 21.27 2.25 -17.12
CA GLY A 161 20.56 3.34 -16.44
C GLY A 161 19.05 3.47 -16.76
N LYS A 162 18.40 2.39 -17.23
CA LYS A 162 16.96 2.38 -17.54
C LYS A 162 16.09 2.84 -16.36
N SER A 163 16.31 2.25 -15.18
CA SER A 163 15.56 2.57 -13.98
C SER A 163 15.78 4.03 -13.53
N SER A 164 17.00 4.56 -13.66
CA SER A 164 17.28 5.96 -13.34
C SER A 164 16.56 6.92 -14.28
N LEU A 165 16.53 6.63 -15.59
CA LEU A 165 15.77 7.42 -16.57
C LEU A 165 14.26 7.35 -16.31
N GLY A 166 13.74 6.17 -15.99
CA GLY A 166 12.32 5.98 -15.65
C GLY A 166 11.91 6.74 -14.40
N ARG A 167 12.77 6.77 -13.36
CA ARG A 167 12.51 7.54 -12.13
C ARG A 167 12.45 9.04 -12.40
N GLU A 168 13.37 9.56 -13.21
CA GLU A 168 13.36 10.97 -13.59
C GLU A 168 12.11 11.32 -14.41
N ALA A 169 11.67 10.43 -15.31
CA ALA A 169 10.42 10.62 -16.05
C ALA A 169 9.19 10.61 -15.13
N LEU A 170 9.14 9.70 -14.16
CA LEU A 170 8.09 9.62 -13.14
C LEU A 170 8.04 10.91 -12.30
N ALA A 171 9.20 11.38 -11.81
CA ALA A 171 9.30 12.58 -10.99
C ALA A 171 8.87 13.87 -11.72
N ARG A 172 8.96 13.89 -13.05
CA ARG A 172 8.53 15.01 -13.91
C ARG A 172 7.11 14.85 -14.45
N TRP A 173 6.41 13.77 -14.09
CA TRP A 173 5.06 13.52 -14.57
C TRP A 173 4.05 14.48 -13.90
N PRO A 174 3.24 15.23 -14.67
CA PRO A 174 2.32 16.22 -14.10
C PRO A 174 1.05 15.61 -13.52
N GLY A 175 0.69 14.39 -13.94
CA GLY A 175 -0.50 13.67 -13.48
C GLY A 175 -0.21 12.70 -12.35
N ARG A 176 -1.13 11.76 -12.12
CA ARG A 176 -0.92 10.69 -11.15
C ARG A 176 0.06 9.67 -11.69
N SER A 177 0.93 9.15 -10.83
CA SER A 177 1.95 8.19 -11.23
C SER A 177 2.17 7.12 -10.18
N ALA A 178 2.58 5.93 -10.63
CA ALA A 178 2.88 4.80 -9.77
C ALA A 178 4.14 4.08 -10.28
N TRP A 179 4.97 3.62 -9.35
CA TRP A 179 6.15 2.82 -9.62
C TRP A 179 5.99 1.43 -9.03
N VAL A 180 6.16 0.40 -9.86
CA VAL A 180 6.19 -1.00 -9.46
C VAL A 180 7.58 -1.54 -9.77
N ASP A 181 8.38 -1.77 -8.73
CA ASP A 181 9.61 -2.57 -8.86
C ASP A 181 9.16 -4.03 -9.02
N LEU A 182 9.40 -4.63 -10.20
CA LEU A 182 9.04 -6.02 -10.46
C LEU A 182 10.09 -6.99 -9.97
N ALA A 183 11.34 -6.57 -9.74
CA ALA A 183 12.38 -7.44 -9.17
C ALA A 183 11.93 -8.29 -7.96
N PRO A 184 11.07 -7.78 -7.05
CA PRO A 184 10.50 -8.59 -5.97
C PRO A 184 9.42 -9.62 -6.37
N LEU A 185 8.79 -9.51 -7.54
CA LEU A 185 7.67 -10.37 -7.91
C LEU A 185 8.20 -11.62 -8.62
N THR A 186 7.89 -12.81 -8.11
CA THR A 186 8.38 -14.06 -8.69
C THR A 186 7.33 -14.77 -9.52
N LEU A 187 6.06 -14.47 -9.32
CA LEU A 187 4.93 -15.13 -9.97
C LEU A 187 4.03 -14.12 -10.70
N PRO A 188 3.55 -14.43 -11.93
CA PRO A 188 2.67 -13.56 -12.71
C PRO A 188 1.42 -13.06 -11.97
N GLU A 189 0.82 -13.91 -11.13
CA GLU A 189 -0.37 -13.62 -10.35
C GLU A 189 -0.18 -12.50 -9.30
N GLN A 190 1.06 -12.17 -8.95
CA GLN A 190 1.37 -11.12 -7.97
C GLN A 190 1.35 -9.70 -8.56
N LEU A 191 1.42 -9.59 -9.89
CA LEU A 191 1.48 -8.32 -10.62
C LEU A 191 0.24 -7.44 -10.39
N PRO A 192 -1.01 -7.92 -10.54
CA PRO A 192 -2.21 -7.11 -10.28
C PRO A 192 -2.22 -6.49 -8.89
N ASP A 193 -1.91 -7.27 -7.85
CA ASP A 193 -1.82 -6.76 -6.49
C ASP A 193 -0.69 -5.74 -6.33
N GLY A 194 0.45 -5.95 -7.01
CA GLY A 194 1.56 -5.01 -7.03
C GLY A 194 1.18 -3.64 -7.59
N ILE A 195 0.42 -3.63 -8.69
CA ILE A 195 -0.06 -2.40 -9.32
C ILE A 195 -1.12 -1.72 -8.44
N ALA A 196 -2.09 -2.48 -7.92
CA ALA A 196 -3.13 -1.96 -7.03
C ALA A 196 -2.52 -1.27 -5.81
N ARG A 197 -1.53 -1.91 -5.18
CA ARG A 197 -0.78 -1.36 -4.05
C ARG A 197 -0.04 -0.07 -4.41
N ALA A 198 0.56 0.01 -5.60
CA ALA A 198 1.28 1.20 -6.04
C ALA A 198 0.36 2.42 -6.27
N PHE A 199 -0.94 2.19 -6.50
CA PHE A 199 -1.98 3.23 -6.55
C PHE A 199 -2.72 3.41 -5.22
N GLY A 200 -2.29 2.77 -4.13
CA GLY A 200 -2.90 2.89 -2.81
C GLY A 200 -4.22 2.13 -2.62
N GLY A 201 -4.52 1.17 -3.50
CA GLY A 201 -5.73 0.34 -3.44
C GLY A 201 -5.46 -1.14 -3.15
N GLN A 202 -6.53 -1.92 -3.05
CA GLN A 202 -6.52 -3.39 -2.99
C GLN A 202 -7.49 -3.94 -4.03
N LEU A 203 -7.17 -5.08 -4.64
CA LEU A 203 -8.12 -5.82 -5.47
C LEU A 203 -8.93 -6.76 -4.60
N SER A 204 -10.25 -6.71 -4.70
CA SER A 204 -11.10 -7.77 -4.17
C SER A 204 -10.98 -9.02 -5.04
N ARG A 205 -11.23 -10.20 -4.45
CA ARG A 205 -11.26 -11.47 -5.20
C ARG A 205 -12.31 -11.39 -6.32
N GLY A 206 -11.89 -11.73 -7.54
CA GLY A 206 -12.72 -11.61 -8.76
C GLY A 206 -12.78 -10.21 -9.38
N GLU A 207 -12.21 -9.18 -8.76
CA GLU A 207 -12.10 -7.84 -9.35
C GLU A 207 -10.94 -7.78 -10.35
N ALA A 208 -11.20 -7.26 -11.55
CA ALA A 208 -10.16 -7.05 -12.54
C ALA A 208 -9.50 -5.67 -12.35
N LEU A 209 -8.17 -5.59 -12.47
CA LEU A 209 -7.44 -4.32 -12.33
C LEU A 209 -7.98 -3.15 -13.20
N PRO A 210 -8.47 -3.36 -14.45
CA PRO A 210 -9.13 -2.28 -15.19
C PRO A 210 -10.32 -1.66 -14.44
N GLN A 211 -11.07 -2.46 -13.66
CA GLN A 211 -12.17 -1.97 -12.83
C GLN A 211 -11.65 -1.09 -11.69
N LEU A 212 -10.55 -1.49 -11.03
CA LEU A 212 -9.88 -0.67 -10.02
C LEU A 212 -9.39 0.66 -10.62
N LEU A 213 -8.76 0.61 -11.79
CA LEU A 213 -8.22 1.80 -12.46
C LEU A 213 -9.34 2.72 -12.97
N ASN A 214 -10.52 2.21 -13.33
CA ASN A 214 -11.69 3.03 -13.67
C ASN A 214 -12.23 3.84 -12.47
N ARG A 215 -11.87 3.48 -11.24
CA ARG A 215 -12.21 4.27 -10.04
C ARG A 215 -11.34 5.52 -9.88
N ILE A 216 -10.24 5.59 -10.63
CA ILE A 216 -9.43 6.80 -10.70
C ILE A 216 -10.22 7.83 -11.53
N PRO A 217 -10.33 9.09 -11.09
CA PRO A 217 -11.10 10.11 -11.80
C PRO A 217 -10.75 10.13 -13.29
N ALA A 218 -11.79 10.11 -14.14
CA ALA A 218 -11.64 10.01 -15.59
C ALA A 218 -10.84 11.17 -16.23
N ASP A 219 -10.58 12.24 -15.47
CA ASP A 219 -9.82 13.39 -15.92
C ASP A 219 -8.30 13.34 -15.65
N ASP A 220 -7.81 12.33 -14.92
CA ASP A 220 -6.39 12.21 -14.59
C ASP A 220 -5.58 11.47 -15.65
N ASP A 221 -4.44 12.05 -16.02
CA ASP A 221 -3.41 11.41 -16.84
C ASP A 221 -2.54 10.49 -15.97
N LEU A 222 -2.57 9.18 -16.24
CA LEU A 222 -1.90 8.17 -15.41
C LEU A 222 -0.60 7.69 -16.03
N LEU A 223 0.47 7.65 -15.24
CA LEU A 223 1.73 6.99 -15.60
C LEU A 223 2.00 5.80 -14.66
N LEU A 224 1.99 4.59 -15.21
CA LEU A 224 2.43 3.39 -14.50
C LEU A 224 3.81 2.99 -15.01
N VAL A 225 4.78 2.87 -14.09
CA VAL A 225 6.11 2.38 -14.41
C VAL A 225 6.29 0.97 -13.86
N LEU A 226 6.60 0.02 -14.74
CA LEU A 226 6.99 -1.35 -14.42
C LEU A 226 8.51 -1.49 -14.60
N ASP A 227 9.26 -1.53 -13.51
CA ASP A 227 10.72 -1.64 -13.55
C ASP A 227 11.16 -3.11 -13.46
N ASN A 228 12.20 -3.50 -14.21
CA ASN A 228 12.83 -4.83 -14.17
C ASN A 228 11.95 -5.97 -14.71
N ALA A 229 11.23 -5.74 -15.82
CA ALA A 229 10.21 -6.67 -16.33
C ALA A 229 10.74 -7.97 -16.95
N GLU A 230 12.05 -8.15 -17.14
CA GLU A 230 12.62 -9.32 -17.85
C GLU A 230 12.13 -10.70 -17.39
N HIS A 231 11.99 -10.91 -16.08
CA HIS A 231 11.60 -12.19 -15.49
C HIS A 231 10.08 -12.44 -15.54
N LEU A 232 9.28 -11.38 -15.74
CA LEU A 232 7.82 -11.42 -15.88
C LEU A 232 7.36 -10.83 -17.22
N ALA A 233 8.21 -10.93 -18.26
CA ALA A 233 7.96 -10.26 -19.53
C ALA A 233 6.65 -10.70 -20.20
N ALA A 234 6.34 -12.01 -20.16
CA ALA A 234 5.09 -12.54 -20.70
C ALA A 234 3.86 -11.99 -19.96
N ALA A 235 3.91 -11.94 -18.62
CA ALA A 235 2.83 -11.35 -17.83
C ALA A 235 2.70 -9.85 -18.16
N CYS A 236 3.79 -9.10 -18.15
CA CYS A 236 3.78 -7.67 -18.47
C CYS A 236 3.22 -7.39 -19.87
N ALA A 237 3.46 -8.29 -20.84
CA ALA A 237 2.90 -8.20 -22.18
C ALA A 237 1.38 -8.37 -22.18
N GLU A 238 0.84 -9.42 -21.53
CA GLU A 238 -0.60 -9.62 -21.38
C GLU A 238 -1.27 -8.41 -20.73
N TRP A 239 -0.64 -7.87 -19.70
CA TRP A 239 -1.11 -6.69 -18.97
C TRP A 239 -1.05 -5.43 -19.82
N ALA A 240 0.02 -5.21 -20.58
CA ALA A 240 0.12 -4.07 -21.50
C ALA A 240 -1.02 -4.06 -22.52
N VAL A 241 -1.44 -5.22 -23.02
CA VAL A 241 -2.59 -5.35 -23.94
C VAL A 241 -3.90 -5.00 -23.24
N GLN A 242 -4.14 -5.51 -22.03
CA GLN A 242 -5.36 -5.20 -21.27
C GLN A 242 -5.46 -3.72 -20.91
N LEU A 243 -4.33 -3.12 -20.50
CA LEU A 243 -4.24 -1.74 -20.07
C LEU A 243 -4.26 -0.74 -21.24
N ALA A 244 -3.94 -1.18 -22.46
CA ALA A 244 -4.05 -0.35 -23.67
C ALA A 244 -5.49 0.11 -23.97
N ALA A 245 -6.50 -0.57 -23.40
CA ALA A 245 -7.89 -0.15 -23.52
C ALA A 245 -8.24 1.08 -22.66
N LEU A 246 -7.36 1.50 -21.73
CA LEU A 246 -7.59 2.63 -20.84
C LEU A 246 -7.08 3.94 -21.49
N PRO A 247 -7.97 4.88 -21.85
CA PRO A 247 -7.65 5.98 -22.76
C PRO A 247 -6.68 7.04 -22.21
N ARG A 248 -6.36 7.02 -20.91
CA ARG A 248 -5.45 7.98 -20.25
C ARG A 248 -4.27 7.34 -19.53
N LEU A 249 -4.13 6.01 -19.62
CA LEU A 249 -3.02 5.29 -19.01
C LEU A 249 -1.82 5.22 -19.97
N ARG A 250 -0.67 5.61 -19.43
CA ARG A 250 0.64 5.44 -20.07
C ARG A 250 1.41 4.43 -19.27
N LEU A 251 1.87 3.40 -19.96
CA LEU A 251 2.66 2.34 -19.38
C LEU A 251 4.11 2.53 -19.81
N LEU A 252 5.02 2.71 -18.85
CA LEU A 252 6.45 2.68 -19.08
C LEU A 252 7.01 1.38 -18.52
N VAL A 253 7.63 0.56 -19.35
CA VAL A 253 8.26 -0.69 -18.93
C VAL A 253 9.76 -0.59 -19.10
N THR A 254 10.53 -0.93 -18.05
CA THR A 254 11.97 -1.10 -18.17
C THR A 254 12.29 -2.59 -18.28
N SER A 255 13.04 -2.97 -19.32
CA SER A 255 13.38 -4.37 -19.59
C SER A 255 14.71 -4.47 -20.35
N GLN A 256 15.33 -5.64 -20.35
CA GLN A 256 16.48 -5.91 -21.21
C GLN A 256 16.08 -6.16 -22.67
N LEU A 257 14.89 -6.71 -22.88
CA LEU A 257 14.33 -7.06 -24.19
C LEU A 257 12.94 -6.42 -24.38
N PRO A 258 12.50 -6.19 -25.63
CA PRO A 258 11.12 -5.81 -25.94
C PRO A 258 10.09 -6.77 -25.33
N LEU A 259 8.91 -6.26 -24.97
CA LEU A 259 7.78 -7.12 -24.56
C LEU A 259 7.16 -7.85 -25.74
N GLY A 260 7.23 -7.27 -26.95
CA GLY A 260 6.69 -7.88 -28.16
C GLY A 260 5.18 -7.73 -28.29
N VAL A 261 4.59 -6.66 -27.74
CA VAL A 261 3.15 -6.38 -27.84
C VAL A 261 2.84 -5.43 -29.00
N ASP A 262 1.66 -5.59 -29.60
CA ASP A 262 1.20 -4.70 -30.66
C ASP A 262 1.02 -3.27 -30.14
N GLY A 263 1.55 -2.29 -30.87
CA GLY A 263 1.53 -0.88 -30.46
C GLY A 263 2.61 -0.50 -29.43
N GLU A 264 3.51 -1.41 -29.07
CA GLU A 264 4.69 -1.12 -28.23
C GLU A 264 5.60 -0.08 -28.89
N ARG A 265 5.86 1.02 -28.17
CA ARG A 265 6.85 2.01 -28.58
C ARG A 265 8.18 1.70 -27.93
N LEU A 266 9.16 1.33 -28.73
CA LEU A 266 10.48 0.94 -28.24
C LEU A 266 11.42 2.14 -28.17
N LEU A 267 11.92 2.42 -26.97
CA LEU A 267 13.03 3.35 -26.76
C LEU A 267 14.25 2.55 -26.34
N ARG A 268 15.22 2.41 -27.25
CA ARG A 268 16.47 1.72 -26.95
C ARG A 268 17.46 2.70 -26.32
N LEU A 269 17.82 2.41 -25.07
CA LEU A 269 18.79 3.16 -24.30
C LEU A 269 20.19 2.63 -24.59
N GLU A 270 20.99 3.46 -25.25
CA GLU A 270 22.39 3.17 -25.50
C GLU A 270 23.27 3.57 -24.30
N PRO A 271 24.51 3.04 -24.20
CA PRO A 271 25.51 3.54 -23.25
C PRO A 271 25.75 5.05 -23.39
N LEU A 272 26.38 5.65 -22.38
CA LEU A 272 26.68 7.07 -22.43
C LEU A 272 27.67 7.37 -23.56
N GLN A 273 27.49 8.53 -24.20
CA GLN A 273 28.39 8.98 -25.25
C GLN A 273 29.84 9.03 -24.72
N VAL A 274 30.74 8.47 -25.51
CA VAL A 274 32.19 8.50 -25.28
C VAL A 274 32.82 9.36 -26.36
N ALA A 275 33.54 10.40 -25.98
CA ALA A 275 34.17 11.31 -26.94
C ALA A 275 35.28 10.61 -27.75
N GLU A 276 35.32 10.89 -29.05
CA GLU A 276 36.36 10.39 -29.96
C GLU A 276 37.74 11.04 -29.71
N GLY A 277 37.76 12.25 -29.11
CA GLY A 277 38.96 13.00 -28.77
C GLY A 277 38.80 13.80 -27.46
N VAL A 278 39.92 14.34 -26.95
CA VAL A 278 39.97 15.06 -25.66
C VAL A 278 39.77 16.58 -25.77
N ASP A 279 39.74 17.12 -26.99
CA ASP A 279 39.74 18.58 -27.26
C ASP A 279 38.37 19.12 -27.73
N GLY A 280 37.35 18.25 -27.87
CA GLY A 280 36.01 18.64 -28.33
C GLY A 280 35.07 19.11 -27.20
N PRO A 281 33.98 19.83 -27.52
CA PRO A 281 32.96 20.23 -26.52
C PRO A 281 32.34 19.03 -25.80
N ASP A 282 32.09 17.93 -26.51
CA ASP A 282 31.55 16.67 -25.98
C ASP A 282 32.52 15.94 -25.03
N ALA A 283 33.79 16.34 -25.00
CA ALA A 283 34.83 15.67 -24.22
C ALA A 283 34.56 15.70 -22.72
N ARG A 284 33.68 16.56 -22.21
CA ARG A 284 33.36 16.70 -20.77
C ARG A 284 31.94 16.29 -20.40
N GLU A 285 31.20 15.68 -21.32
CA GLU A 285 29.82 15.27 -21.12
C GLU A 285 29.70 13.73 -21.00
N GLY A 286 28.48 13.22 -20.78
CA GLY A 286 28.17 11.79 -20.81
C GLY A 286 29.06 10.92 -19.91
N ALA A 287 29.76 9.96 -20.52
CA ALA A 287 30.56 8.95 -19.81
C ALA A 287 31.70 9.56 -18.98
N LEU A 288 32.38 10.59 -19.52
CA LEU A 288 33.47 11.23 -18.79
C LEU A 288 32.94 12.00 -17.58
N ALA A 289 31.85 12.75 -17.76
CA ALA A 289 31.26 13.54 -16.68
C ALA A 289 30.86 12.64 -15.51
N LEU A 290 30.22 11.50 -15.80
CA LEU A 290 29.88 10.49 -14.81
C LEU A 290 31.13 9.94 -14.12
N LEU A 291 32.14 9.51 -14.88
CA LEU A 291 33.37 8.93 -14.33
C LEU A 291 34.07 9.92 -13.39
N VAL A 292 34.23 11.17 -13.80
CA VAL A 292 34.85 12.22 -12.98
C VAL A 292 34.03 12.52 -11.74
N ALA A 293 32.70 12.64 -11.88
CA ALA A 293 31.81 12.87 -10.74
C ALA A 293 31.93 11.75 -9.70
N ARG A 294 32.02 10.49 -10.16
CA ARG A 294 32.13 9.32 -9.29
C ARG A 294 33.49 9.19 -8.64
N ILE A 295 34.59 9.49 -9.35
CA ILE A 295 35.92 9.56 -8.74
C ILE A 295 35.95 10.65 -7.67
N ARG A 296 35.41 11.84 -7.95
CA ARG A 296 35.36 12.95 -6.98
C ARG A 296 34.49 12.67 -5.76
N ALA A 297 33.45 11.86 -5.92
CA ALA A 297 32.62 11.42 -4.80
C ALA A 297 33.40 10.58 -3.78
N VAL A 298 34.44 9.85 -4.22
CA VAL A 298 35.29 9.01 -3.35
C VAL A 298 36.69 9.61 -3.08
N ASP A 299 37.15 10.55 -3.89
CA ASP A 299 38.36 11.35 -3.68
C ASP A 299 38.11 12.81 -4.10
N ALA A 300 37.69 13.64 -3.14
CA ALA A 300 37.37 15.05 -3.37
C ALA A 300 38.56 15.88 -3.88
N ARG A 301 39.80 15.37 -3.78
CA ARG A 301 41.01 16.05 -4.26
C ARG A 301 41.34 15.74 -5.72
N PHE A 302 40.61 14.83 -6.35
CA PHE A 302 40.87 14.42 -7.73
C PHE A 302 40.61 15.58 -8.70
N ASP A 303 41.69 16.03 -9.34
CA ASP A 303 41.63 17.07 -10.36
C ASP A 303 41.88 16.53 -11.78
N VAL A 304 41.14 17.09 -12.73
CA VAL A 304 41.25 16.74 -14.14
C VAL A 304 42.35 17.60 -14.74
N SER A 305 43.48 16.97 -15.03
CA SER A 305 44.67 17.60 -15.61
C SER A 305 44.86 17.18 -17.07
N ALA A 306 45.74 17.88 -17.79
CA ALA A 306 46.15 17.49 -19.14
C ALA A 306 46.72 16.06 -19.22
N ARG A 307 47.25 15.52 -18.10
CA ARG A 307 47.79 14.16 -18.03
C ARG A 307 46.73 13.12 -17.70
N SER A 308 45.71 13.44 -16.91
CA SER A 308 44.65 12.48 -16.52
C SER A 308 43.53 12.38 -17.55
N LEU A 309 43.27 13.44 -18.32
CA LEU A 309 42.18 13.46 -19.31
C LEU A 309 42.28 12.37 -20.39
N PRO A 310 43.45 12.09 -21.01
CA PRO A 310 43.56 11.00 -21.99
C PRO A 310 43.29 9.62 -21.40
N LEU A 311 43.70 9.38 -20.15
CA LEU A 311 43.46 8.12 -19.43
C LEU A 311 42.00 7.94 -19.06
N LEU A 312 41.33 8.99 -18.58
CA LEU A 312 39.90 8.95 -18.31
C LEU A 312 39.10 8.67 -19.59
N ALA A 313 39.46 9.29 -20.71
CA ALA A 313 38.83 9.03 -22.00
C ALA A 313 39.09 7.59 -22.49
N ALA A 314 40.31 7.06 -22.28
CA ALA A 314 40.63 5.67 -22.60
C ALA A 314 39.82 4.67 -21.76
N LEU A 315 39.67 4.92 -20.47
CA LEU A 315 38.80 4.15 -19.58
C LEU A 315 37.34 4.19 -20.01
N CYS A 316 36.82 5.36 -20.41
CA CYS A 316 35.45 5.47 -20.92
C CYS A 316 35.22 4.60 -22.16
N ARG A 317 36.18 4.58 -23.09
CA ARG A 317 36.13 3.71 -24.29
C ARG A 317 36.21 2.23 -23.92
N GLN A 318 37.12 1.88 -23.03
CA GLN A 318 37.34 0.50 -22.60
C GLN A 318 36.15 -0.10 -21.86
N LEU A 319 35.36 0.74 -21.18
CA LEU A 319 34.14 0.35 -20.48
C LEU A 319 32.88 0.58 -21.33
N ASP A 320 33.04 0.84 -22.63
CA ASP A 320 31.96 1.07 -23.60
C ASP A 320 30.94 2.15 -23.18
N GLY A 321 31.35 3.12 -22.35
CA GLY A 321 30.44 4.13 -21.79
C GLY A 321 29.33 3.59 -20.89
N LEU A 322 29.43 2.34 -20.41
CA LEU A 322 28.42 1.73 -19.54
C LEU A 322 28.44 2.39 -18.14
N PRO A 323 27.37 3.08 -17.71
CA PRO A 323 27.33 3.81 -16.44
C PRO A 323 27.79 3.00 -15.24
N LEU A 324 27.22 1.81 -15.06
CA LEU A 324 27.55 0.97 -13.92
C LEU A 324 29.01 0.49 -13.94
N ALA A 325 29.56 0.22 -15.12
CA ALA A 325 30.97 -0.19 -15.25
C ALA A 325 31.92 0.97 -14.93
N LEU A 326 31.55 2.20 -15.32
CA LEU A 326 32.28 3.42 -14.97
C LEU A 326 32.27 3.68 -13.46
N GLU A 327 31.12 3.47 -12.81
CA GLU A 327 31.01 3.58 -11.35
C GLU A 327 31.91 2.58 -10.62
N LEU A 328 31.91 1.32 -11.06
CA LEU A 328 32.79 0.27 -10.51
C LEU A 328 34.28 0.60 -10.67
N ALA A 329 34.68 1.15 -11.82
CA ALA A 329 36.06 1.55 -12.07
C ALA A 329 36.46 2.80 -11.27
N ALA A 330 35.57 3.80 -11.19
CA ALA A 330 35.78 5.03 -10.42
C ALA A 330 36.13 4.73 -8.95
N ALA A 331 35.41 3.78 -8.34
CA ALA A 331 35.62 3.33 -6.96
C ALA A 331 37.01 2.70 -6.69
N ARG A 332 37.84 2.47 -7.72
CA ARG A 332 39.20 1.89 -7.59
C ARG A 332 40.31 2.91 -7.74
N VAL A 333 40.01 4.09 -8.30
CA VAL A 333 41.01 5.14 -8.54
C VAL A 333 41.72 5.60 -7.27
N PRO A 334 41.06 5.78 -6.10
CA PRO A 334 41.76 6.21 -4.89
C PRO A 334 42.82 5.21 -4.40
N LEU A 335 42.58 3.91 -4.58
CA LEU A 335 43.47 2.85 -4.11
C LEU A 335 44.65 2.60 -5.08
N MET A 336 44.37 2.53 -6.37
CA MET A 336 45.34 2.04 -7.37
C MET A 336 45.96 3.17 -8.19
N GLY A 337 45.32 4.33 -8.22
CA GLY A 337 45.61 5.39 -9.18
C GLY A 337 45.04 5.09 -10.57
N LEU A 338 44.77 6.16 -11.31
CA LEU A 338 44.06 6.11 -12.60
C LEU A 338 44.75 5.22 -13.66
N GLN A 339 46.09 5.28 -13.74
CA GLN A 339 46.87 4.50 -14.70
C GLN A 339 46.76 2.99 -14.43
N ALA A 340 46.91 2.58 -13.16
CA ALA A 340 46.87 1.17 -12.81
C ALA A 340 45.46 0.56 -13.02
N VAL A 341 44.40 1.34 -12.80
CA VAL A 341 43.02 0.91 -13.13
C VAL A 341 42.87 0.65 -14.63
N HIS A 342 43.39 1.55 -15.48
CA HIS A 342 43.38 1.39 -16.94
C HIS A 342 44.11 0.12 -17.39
N ASP A 343 45.35 -0.06 -16.93
CA ASP A 343 46.20 -1.18 -17.34
C ASP A 343 45.62 -2.53 -16.88
N ALA A 344 45.15 -2.61 -15.63
CA ALA A 344 44.59 -3.84 -15.05
C ALA A 344 43.30 -4.30 -15.77
N LEU A 345 42.41 -3.36 -16.11
CA LEU A 345 41.23 -3.69 -16.91
C LEU A 345 41.62 -4.20 -18.30
N ALA A 346 42.69 -3.66 -18.90
CA ALA A 346 43.09 -4.00 -20.27
C ALA A 346 43.63 -5.44 -20.33
N GLU A 347 44.43 -5.82 -19.33
CA GLU A 347 44.92 -7.17 -19.14
C GLU A 347 43.76 -8.17 -18.94
N ARG A 348 42.77 -7.82 -18.12
CA ARG A 348 41.62 -8.70 -17.84
C ARG A 348 40.76 -8.97 -19.07
N PHE A 349 40.45 -7.94 -19.87
CA PHE A 349 39.72 -8.10 -21.12
C PHE A 349 40.47 -8.99 -22.12
N ALA A 350 41.80 -8.88 -22.18
CA ALA A 350 42.63 -9.70 -23.05
C ALA A 350 42.64 -11.19 -22.65
N LEU A 351 42.59 -11.50 -21.35
CA LEU A 351 42.54 -12.87 -20.83
C LEU A 351 41.18 -13.56 -21.11
N LEU A 352 40.06 -12.84 -20.99
CA LEU A 352 38.71 -13.40 -21.12
C LEU A 352 38.20 -13.49 -22.56
N SER A 353 38.72 -12.63 -23.46
CA SER A 353 38.44 -12.68 -24.90
C SER A 353 38.85 -14.01 -25.57
N ARG A 354 39.65 -14.84 -24.89
CA ARG A 354 40.11 -16.15 -25.38
C ARG A 354 39.17 -17.33 -25.05
N GLY A 355 38.14 -17.16 -24.22
CA GLY A 355 37.44 -18.29 -23.58
C GLY A 355 35.93 -18.50 -23.84
N ARG A 356 35.13 -17.49 -24.20
CA ARG A 356 33.64 -17.62 -24.25
C ARG A 356 33.04 -16.89 -25.44
N ARG A 357 32.34 -17.62 -26.33
CA ARG A 357 31.83 -17.12 -27.63
C ARG A 357 30.35 -16.67 -27.65
N ASP A 358 29.63 -16.75 -26.53
CA ASP A 358 28.14 -16.84 -26.59
C ASP A 358 27.37 -15.72 -25.85
N SER A 359 27.94 -14.52 -25.68
CA SER A 359 27.20 -13.36 -25.14
C SER A 359 27.54 -12.07 -25.88
N SER A 360 26.61 -11.09 -25.89
CA SER A 360 26.84 -9.79 -26.53
C SER A 360 28.06 -9.09 -25.91
N ALA A 361 28.85 -8.38 -26.73
CA ALA A 361 30.11 -7.78 -26.29
C ALA A 361 29.99 -6.91 -25.02
N ARG A 362 28.87 -6.19 -24.90
CA ARG A 362 28.58 -5.26 -23.80
C ARG A 362 28.22 -5.97 -22.49
N HIS A 363 27.54 -7.11 -22.54
CA HIS A 363 27.26 -7.91 -21.35
C HIS A 363 28.55 -8.52 -20.77
N ARG A 364 29.53 -8.82 -21.63
CA ARG A 364 30.89 -9.21 -21.20
C ARG A 364 31.59 -8.08 -20.46
N THR A 365 31.56 -6.85 -21.00
CA THR A 365 32.19 -5.68 -20.37
C THR A 365 31.76 -5.46 -18.92
N LEU A 366 30.47 -5.58 -18.62
CA LEU A 366 29.95 -5.44 -17.25
C LEU A 366 30.33 -6.62 -16.35
N LEU A 367 30.18 -7.87 -16.83
CA LEU A 367 30.58 -9.06 -16.05
C LEU A 367 32.08 -9.05 -15.76
N ASP A 368 32.91 -8.61 -16.69
CA ASP A 368 34.36 -8.54 -16.53
C ASP A 368 34.76 -7.50 -15.46
N ALA A 369 34.09 -6.33 -15.47
CA ALA A 369 34.27 -5.31 -14.44
C ALA A 369 33.83 -5.80 -13.04
N LEU A 370 32.78 -6.64 -12.99
CA LEU A 370 32.30 -7.27 -11.75
C LEU A 370 33.22 -8.36 -11.24
N ASP A 371 33.66 -9.24 -12.13
CA ASP A 371 34.63 -10.30 -11.86
C ASP A 371 35.91 -9.73 -11.25
N TRP A 372 36.40 -8.63 -11.83
CA TRP A 372 37.55 -7.91 -11.33
C TRP A 372 37.28 -7.24 -9.98
N SER A 373 36.16 -6.51 -9.86
CA SER A 373 35.76 -5.83 -8.62
C SER A 373 35.62 -6.80 -7.44
N HIS A 374 35.12 -8.00 -7.70
CA HIS A 374 35.01 -9.08 -6.73
C HIS A 374 36.36 -9.76 -6.45
N GLY A 375 37.21 -9.94 -7.46
CA GLY A 375 38.55 -10.53 -7.29
C GLY A 375 39.51 -9.69 -6.44
N LEU A 376 39.26 -8.38 -6.33
CA LEU A 376 40.01 -7.46 -5.47
C LEU A 376 39.57 -7.45 -4.00
N LEU A 377 38.45 -8.11 -3.67
CA LEU A 377 37.98 -8.23 -2.29
C LEU A 377 38.80 -9.27 -1.53
N GLU A 378 38.98 -9.06 -0.24
CA GLU A 378 39.57 -10.06 0.64
C GLU A 378 38.66 -11.31 0.73
N PRO A 379 39.19 -12.50 1.11
CA PRO A 379 38.40 -13.72 1.16
C PRO A 379 37.14 -13.62 2.03
N ALA A 380 37.17 -12.84 3.12
CA ALA A 380 36.01 -12.60 3.98
C ALA A 380 34.95 -11.74 3.27
N GLU A 381 35.36 -10.65 2.64
CA GLU A 381 34.50 -9.75 1.88
C GLU A 381 33.86 -10.44 0.66
N GLN A 382 34.60 -11.32 -0.03
CA GLN A 382 34.06 -12.14 -1.11
C GLN A 382 32.95 -13.07 -0.62
N ARG A 383 33.15 -13.72 0.54
CA ARG A 383 32.12 -14.59 1.15
C ARG A 383 30.89 -13.77 1.52
N LEU A 384 31.08 -12.60 2.12
CA LEU A 384 29.99 -11.69 2.48
C LEU A 384 29.20 -11.27 1.24
N TYR A 385 29.86 -10.74 0.20
CA TYR A 385 29.21 -10.33 -1.05
C TYR A 385 28.37 -11.43 -1.68
N ARG A 386 28.93 -12.65 -1.78
CA ARG A 386 28.21 -13.81 -2.33
C ARG A 386 26.99 -14.18 -1.49
N ALA A 387 27.14 -14.20 -0.16
CA ALA A 387 26.06 -14.51 0.76
C ALA A 387 24.92 -13.49 0.64
N LEU A 388 25.22 -12.18 0.59
CA LEU A 388 24.23 -11.10 0.46
C LEU A 388 23.36 -11.22 -0.81
N GLY A 389 23.82 -11.97 -1.83
CA GLY A 389 23.05 -12.26 -3.04
C GLY A 389 21.72 -12.96 -2.79
N VAL A 390 21.48 -13.55 -1.61
CA VAL A 390 20.18 -14.17 -1.27
C VAL A 390 19.07 -13.17 -0.95
N PHE A 391 19.41 -11.96 -0.49
CA PHE A 391 18.42 -10.92 -0.19
C PHE A 391 17.78 -10.41 -1.47
N ALA A 392 16.44 -10.39 -1.50
CA ALA A 392 15.70 -9.83 -2.61
C ALA A 392 15.23 -8.43 -2.23
N GLY A 393 15.67 -7.43 -3.00
CA GLY A 393 15.49 -6.02 -2.64
C GLY A 393 16.53 -5.55 -1.63
N GLY A 394 16.07 -4.76 -0.64
CA GLY A 394 16.94 -4.21 0.40
C GLY A 394 17.05 -5.10 1.65
N PHE A 395 18.00 -4.79 2.52
CA PHE A 395 18.21 -5.45 3.80
C PHE A 395 18.85 -4.49 4.82
N THR A 396 18.66 -4.78 6.11
CA THR A 396 19.27 -4.04 7.22
C THR A 396 20.62 -4.62 7.61
N LEU A 397 21.40 -3.86 8.38
CA LEU A 397 22.65 -4.38 8.96
C LEU A 397 22.40 -5.63 9.81
N ASP A 398 21.33 -5.66 10.59
CA ASP A 398 21.02 -6.80 11.46
C ASP A 398 20.72 -8.07 10.65
N LEU A 399 19.97 -7.95 9.55
CA LEU A 399 19.75 -9.06 8.62
C LEU A 399 21.08 -9.57 8.03
N ALA A 400 21.98 -8.67 7.61
CA ALA A 400 23.28 -9.05 7.09
C ALA A 400 24.16 -9.75 8.15
N VAL A 401 24.13 -9.27 9.40
CA VAL A 401 24.86 -9.87 10.53
C VAL A 401 24.32 -11.26 10.83
N THR A 402 23.00 -11.43 10.91
CA THR A 402 22.39 -12.75 11.16
C THR A 402 22.67 -13.73 10.02
N LEU A 403 22.62 -13.27 8.77
CA LEU A 403 22.97 -14.09 7.61
C LEU A 403 24.43 -14.57 7.69
N SER A 404 25.34 -13.67 8.06
CA SER A 404 26.79 -13.92 8.13
C SER A 404 27.25 -14.52 9.46
N SER A 405 26.34 -14.78 10.40
CA SER A 405 26.67 -15.38 11.69
C SER A 405 27.23 -16.78 11.51
N ASP A 406 28.54 -16.93 11.69
CA ASP A 406 29.25 -18.18 11.91
C ASP A 406 30.10 -18.04 13.20
N GLU A 407 30.68 -19.13 13.71
CA GLU A 407 31.43 -19.12 14.99
C GLU A 407 32.62 -18.14 14.98
N HIS A 408 33.05 -17.63 13.82
CA HIS A 408 34.31 -16.89 13.67
C HIS A 408 34.11 -15.47 13.11
N THR A 409 32.88 -15.09 12.75
CA THR A 409 32.56 -13.78 12.18
C THR A 409 31.87 -12.91 13.23
N SER A 410 32.52 -11.83 13.65
CA SER A 410 31.93 -10.84 14.55
C SER A 410 31.01 -9.86 13.81
N ARG A 411 30.15 -9.15 14.55
CA ARG A 411 29.33 -8.06 13.98
C ARG A 411 30.19 -7.01 13.28
N TRP A 412 31.36 -6.68 13.84
CA TRP A 412 32.24 -5.65 13.29
C TRP A 412 32.88 -6.07 11.97
N ASP A 413 33.20 -7.36 11.80
CA ASP A 413 33.70 -7.88 10.51
C ASP A 413 32.67 -7.70 9.39
N VAL A 414 31.37 -7.83 9.71
CA VAL A 414 30.27 -7.59 8.75
C VAL A 414 30.12 -6.10 8.45
N VAL A 415 30.26 -5.24 9.46
CA VAL A 415 30.22 -3.77 9.27
C VAL A 415 31.36 -3.31 8.37
N ASP A 416 32.59 -3.75 8.65
CA ASP A 416 33.77 -3.41 7.86
C ASP A 416 33.64 -3.95 6.43
N GLY A 417 33.17 -5.20 6.29
CA GLY A 417 32.91 -5.79 4.97
C GLY A 417 31.84 -5.03 4.19
N LEU A 418 30.73 -4.62 4.81
CA LEU A 418 29.71 -3.79 4.16
C LEU A 418 30.23 -2.41 3.78
N ALA A 419 31.05 -1.78 4.64
CA ALA A 419 31.70 -0.52 4.33
C ALA A 419 32.58 -0.64 3.09
N THR A 420 33.40 -1.71 2.99
CA THR A 420 34.18 -1.99 1.77
C THR A 420 33.25 -2.19 0.57
N LEU A 421 32.20 -3.01 0.68
CA LEU A 421 31.30 -3.28 -0.46
C LEU A 421 30.57 -2.03 -0.95
N VAL A 422 30.21 -1.11 -0.05
CA VAL A 422 29.63 0.20 -0.40
C VAL A 422 30.67 1.10 -1.06
N GLU A 423 31.87 1.22 -0.48
CA GLU A 423 32.99 1.96 -1.08
C GLU A 423 33.29 1.46 -2.50
N ARG A 424 33.19 0.14 -2.71
CA ARG A 424 33.41 -0.52 -4.01
C ARG A 424 32.22 -0.51 -4.95
N SER A 425 31.10 0.15 -4.59
CA SER A 425 29.86 0.20 -5.40
C SER A 425 29.29 -1.18 -5.75
N LEU A 426 29.57 -2.21 -4.95
CA LEU A 426 28.97 -3.55 -5.06
C LEU A 426 27.66 -3.66 -4.29
N VAL A 427 27.49 -2.81 -3.28
CA VAL A 427 26.27 -2.62 -2.49
C VAL A 427 25.94 -1.13 -2.49
N SER A 428 24.68 -0.79 -2.70
CA SER A 428 24.17 0.58 -2.53
C SER A 428 23.56 0.74 -1.14
N VAL A 429 23.63 1.94 -0.59
CA VAL A 429 22.99 2.32 0.68
C VAL A 429 21.99 3.46 0.43
N ALA A 430 20.78 3.32 0.95
CA ALA A 430 19.77 4.37 0.96
C ALA A 430 20.01 5.32 2.14
N SER A 431 19.70 6.60 1.95
CA SER A 431 19.85 7.66 2.96
C SER A 431 18.71 7.65 4.00
N GLU A 432 18.37 6.47 4.50
CA GLU A 432 17.37 6.23 5.55
C GLU A 432 18.08 6.04 6.91
N ASP A 433 17.37 6.23 8.02
CA ASP A 433 17.84 5.90 9.37
C ASP A 433 16.83 4.97 10.06
N PRO A 434 17.16 3.69 10.32
CA PRO A 434 18.45 3.05 10.02
C PRO A 434 18.70 2.86 8.51
N PRO A 435 19.97 2.81 8.07
CA PRO A 435 20.32 2.72 6.65
C PRO A 435 19.90 1.37 6.06
N ARG A 436 19.37 1.41 4.84
CA ARG A 436 19.01 0.21 4.08
C ARG A 436 20.00 -0.06 2.96
N TYR A 437 20.54 -1.27 2.94
CA TYR A 437 21.47 -1.74 1.93
C TYR A 437 20.72 -2.46 0.81
N ARG A 438 21.21 -2.41 -0.42
CA ARG A 438 20.63 -3.12 -1.57
C ARG A 438 21.73 -3.55 -2.53
N LEU A 439 21.62 -4.77 -3.06
CA LEU A 439 22.35 -5.16 -4.26
C LEU A 439 21.50 -4.81 -5.48
N LEU A 440 22.09 -4.14 -6.47
CA LEU A 440 21.44 -4.04 -7.78
C LEU A 440 21.28 -5.44 -8.36
N GLU A 441 20.24 -5.66 -9.17
CA GLU A 441 19.89 -7.01 -9.67
C GLU A 441 21.06 -7.68 -10.39
N THR A 442 21.85 -6.91 -11.15
CA THR A 442 23.08 -7.39 -11.79
C THR A 442 24.13 -7.88 -10.79
N MET A 443 24.28 -7.17 -9.65
CA MET A 443 25.21 -7.57 -8.59
C MET A 443 24.71 -8.80 -7.86
N ARG A 444 23.40 -8.84 -7.57
CA ARG A 444 22.74 -9.98 -6.93
C ARG A 444 22.90 -11.24 -7.77
N ALA A 445 22.59 -11.16 -9.06
CA ALA A 445 22.75 -12.28 -10.00
C ALA A 445 24.20 -12.75 -10.10
N HIS A 446 25.18 -11.82 -10.17
CA HIS A 446 26.60 -12.17 -10.14
C HIS A 446 27.02 -12.83 -8.82
N ALA A 447 26.66 -12.26 -7.66
CA ALA A 447 26.92 -12.82 -6.34
C ALA A 447 26.38 -14.25 -6.21
N LEU A 448 25.15 -14.47 -6.65
CA LEU A 448 24.50 -15.78 -6.68
C LEU A 448 25.22 -16.73 -7.64
N ALA A 449 25.64 -16.32 -8.83
CA ALA A 449 26.33 -17.19 -9.78
C ALA A 449 27.70 -17.68 -9.28
N ARG A 450 28.29 -16.98 -8.29
CA ARG A 450 29.55 -17.36 -7.64
C ARG A 450 29.41 -18.36 -6.48
N LEU A 451 28.19 -18.65 -6.06
CA LEU A 451 27.92 -19.70 -5.08
C LEU A 451 27.76 -21.05 -5.79
N GLY A 452 28.47 -22.07 -5.30
CA GLY A 452 28.12 -23.46 -5.62
C GLY A 452 26.75 -23.82 -5.05
N ASP A 453 26.13 -24.89 -5.53
CA ASP A 453 24.76 -25.25 -5.13
C ASP A 453 24.62 -25.49 -3.62
N ALA A 454 25.60 -26.14 -3.01
CA ALA A 454 25.63 -26.37 -1.56
C ALA A 454 25.72 -25.06 -0.76
N ASP A 455 26.58 -24.13 -1.18
CA ASP A 455 26.74 -22.83 -0.52
C ASP A 455 25.49 -21.96 -0.70
N ARG A 456 24.87 -22.01 -1.88
CA ARG A 456 23.61 -21.33 -2.17
C ARG A 456 22.48 -21.84 -1.27
N HIS A 457 22.37 -23.16 -1.12
CA HIS A 457 21.38 -23.76 -0.23
C HIS A 457 21.64 -23.37 1.23
N SER A 458 22.90 -23.41 1.69
CA SER A 458 23.29 -22.98 3.03
C SER A 458 22.99 -21.50 3.30
N ALA A 459 23.27 -20.61 2.32
CA ALA A 459 22.97 -19.19 2.41
C ALA A 459 21.46 -18.92 2.47
N ARG A 460 20.64 -19.61 1.65
CA ARG A 460 19.17 -19.48 1.69
C ARG A 460 18.58 -19.99 3.01
N ARG A 461 19.13 -21.06 3.59
CA ARG A 461 18.75 -21.53 4.92
C ARG A 461 19.04 -20.50 6.01
N ARG A 462 20.25 -19.91 6.01
CA ARG A 462 20.61 -18.83 6.95
C ARG A 462 19.75 -17.59 6.73
N HIS A 463 19.41 -17.26 5.49
CA HIS A 463 18.47 -16.19 5.16
C HIS A 463 17.09 -16.44 5.76
N ALA A 464 16.54 -17.65 5.63
CA ALA A 464 15.25 -17.98 6.25
C ALA A 464 15.30 -17.88 7.79
N ALA A 465 16.41 -18.27 8.41
CA ALA A 465 16.62 -18.09 9.85
C ALA A 465 16.74 -16.60 10.24
N ALA A 466 17.45 -15.79 9.45
CA ALA A 466 17.56 -14.34 9.66
C ALA A 466 16.19 -13.65 9.53
N VAL A 467 15.40 -14.04 8.53
CA VAL A 467 14.01 -13.61 8.38
C VAL A 467 13.19 -14.01 9.61
N LEU A 468 13.31 -15.23 10.12
CA LEU A 468 12.61 -15.65 11.34
C LEU A 468 13.08 -14.90 12.61
N ALA A 469 14.31 -14.39 12.64
CA ALA A 469 14.81 -13.59 13.74
C ALA A 469 14.28 -12.14 13.67
N LEU A 470 14.22 -11.55 12.46
CA LEU A 470 13.51 -10.29 12.20
C LEU A 470 12.02 -10.43 12.56
N ILE A 471 11.51 -11.61 12.21
CA ILE A 471 10.29 -12.33 12.57
C ILE A 471 9.75 -12.25 14.01
N ALA A 472 10.52 -11.68 14.93
CA ALA A 472 10.33 -11.79 16.38
C ALA A 472 9.13 -10.95 16.83
N PRO A 473 8.45 -11.23 17.97
CA PRO A 473 7.21 -10.55 18.36
C PRO A 473 7.42 -9.07 18.73
N SER A 474 7.70 -8.24 17.72
CA SER A 474 7.64 -6.80 17.74
C SER A 474 6.33 -6.40 17.06
N ASP A 475 5.58 -5.49 17.68
CA ASP A 475 4.32 -4.96 17.16
C ASP A 475 4.52 -3.94 16.02
N ASP A 476 5.78 -3.62 15.66
CA ASP A 476 6.09 -2.65 14.61
C ASP A 476 5.85 -3.24 13.21
N THR A 477 4.60 -3.25 12.78
CA THR A 477 4.16 -3.74 11.47
C THR A 477 4.86 -3.03 10.29
N ALA A 478 5.32 -1.77 10.47
CA ALA A 478 5.94 -0.98 9.41
C ALA A 478 7.34 -1.52 9.03
N LEU A 479 8.14 -1.94 10.02
CA LEU A 479 9.45 -2.55 9.80
C LEU A 479 9.35 -3.83 8.94
N TRP A 480 8.26 -4.57 9.08
CA TRP A 480 8.06 -5.85 8.39
C TRP A 480 7.59 -5.67 6.97
N LEU A 481 6.70 -4.70 6.75
CA LEU A 481 6.23 -4.32 5.42
C LEU A 481 7.41 -3.95 4.51
N ALA A 482 8.45 -3.30 5.06
CA ALA A 482 9.66 -2.98 4.32
C ALA A 482 10.42 -4.23 3.83
N ASP A 483 10.42 -5.31 4.61
CA ASP A 483 11.18 -6.55 4.34
C ASP A 483 10.33 -7.72 3.81
N MET A 484 9.05 -7.49 3.47
CA MET A 484 8.15 -8.52 2.94
C MET A 484 8.71 -9.32 1.77
N GLN A 485 9.59 -8.71 0.98
CA GLN A 485 10.27 -9.40 -0.10
C GLN A 485 11.21 -10.51 0.39
N ASN A 486 12.00 -10.23 1.43
CA ASN A 486 12.86 -11.22 2.05
C ASN A 486 12.01 -12.32 2.72
N VAL A 487 10.86 -11.95 3.30
CA VAL A 487 9.90 -12.92 3.86
C VAL A 487 9.37 -13.88 2.79
N ARG A 488 8.97 -13.35 1.63
CA ARG A 488 8.48 -14.14 0.49
C ARG A 488 9.51 -15.11 -0.03
N GLU A 489 10.72 -14.65 -0.33
CA GLU A 489 11.80 -15.52 -0.80
C GLU A 489 12.15 -16.62 0.20
N ALA A 490 12.20 -16.28 1.49
CA ALA A 490 12.44 -17.24 2.56
C ALA A 490 11.32 -18.29 2.64
N PHE A 491 10.05 -17.86 2.54
CA PHE A 491 8.90 -18.77 2.53
C PHE A 491 8.93 -19.72 1.32
N LEU A 492 9.12 -19.19 0.12
CA LEU A 492 9.13 -19.99 -1.11
C LEU A 492 10.24 -21.04 -1.09
N TRP A 493 11.45 -20.65 -0.69
CA TRP A 493 12.56 -21.59 -0.52
C TRP A 493 12.26 -22.63 0.56
N ALA A 494 11.77 -22.20 1.72
CA ALA A 494 11.47 -23.12 2.83
C ALA A 494 10.35 -24.10 2.46
N ARG A 495 9.32 -23.68 1.73
CA ARG A 495 8.23 -24.55 1.29
C ARG A 495 8.73 -25.78 0.52
N GLU A 496 9.77 -25.61 -0.28
CA GLU A 496 10.36 -26.68 -1.09
C GLU A 496 11.36 -27.56 -0.31
N HIS A 497 11.96 -27.05 0.77
CA HIS A 497 13.13 -27.69 1.40
C HIS A 497 12.97 -28.01 2.90
N ASP A 498 12.14 -27.26 3.62
CA ASP A 498 11.95 -27.35 5.07
C ASP A 498 10.54 -26.87 5.49
N LEU A 499 9.64 -27.84 5.66
CA LEU A 499 8.24 -27.61 6.05
C LEU A 499 8.12 -26.88 7.41
N ALA A 500 9.00 -27.17 8.37
CA ALA A 500 8.93 -26.56 9.69
C ALA A 500 9.26 -25.06 9.62
N THR A 501 10.30 -24.70 8.88
CA THR A 501 10.65 -23.29 8.63
C THR A 501 9.56 -22.58 7.83
N ALA A 502 9.01 -23.21 6.79
CA ALA A 502 7.92 -22.64 6.00
C ALA A 502 6.67 -22.35 6.84
N ALA A 503 6.29 -23.31 7.70
CA ALA A 503 5.17 -23.16 8.63
C ALA A 503 5.41 -22.03 9.64
N GLN A 504 6.63 -21.90 10.19
CA GLN A 504 6.97 -20.80 11.09
C GLN A 504 6.88 -19.43 10.41
N ILE A 505 7.45 -19.29 9.21
CA ILE A 505 7.43 -18.03 8.46
C ILE A 505 5.97 -17.66 8.14
N GLY A 506 5.20 -18.60 7.57
CA GLY A 506 3.80 -18.36 7.23
C GLY A 506 2.95 -17.97 8.44
N ALA A 507 3.10 -18.68 9.56
CA ALA A 507 2.31 -18.40 10.76
C ALA A 507 2.65 -17.04 11.37
N ARG A 508 3.94 -16.68 11.47
CA ARG A 508 4.32 -15.38 12.02
C ARG A 508 3.99 -14.23 11.08
N ALA A 509 4.12 -14.42 9.76
CA ALA A 509 3.62 -13.45 8.78
C ALA A 509 2.10 -13.27 8.91
N ALA A 510 1.33 -14.34 9.08
CA ALA A 510 -0.13 -14.29 9.24
C ALA A 510 -0.56 -13.51 10.49
N ARG A 511 0.18 -13.61 11.59
CA ARG A 511 -0.09 -12.87 12.83
C ARG A 511 -0.05 -11.35 12.63
N VAL A 512 0.85 -10.87 11.79
CA VAL A 512 1.05 -9.43 11.53
C VAL A 512 0.23 -8.94 10.34
N MET A 513 0.10 -9.75 9.29
CA MET A 513 -0.39 -9.29 7.98
C MET A 513 -1.90 -9.42 7.79
N VAL A 514 -2.67 -9.85 8.80
CA VAL A 514 -4.13 -10.05 8.67
C VAL A 514 -4.88 -8.79 8.24
N PHE A 515 -4.44 -7.61 8.66
CA PHE A 515 -5.07 -6.33 8.33
C PHE A 515 -4.26 -5.49 7.34
N THR A 516 -3.31 -6.10 6.63
CA THR A 516 -2.48 -5.42 5.64
C THR A 516 -2.82 -5.88 4.22
N VAL A 517 -2.29 -5.15 3.22
CA VAL A 517 -2.40 -5.49 1.79
C VAL A 517 -1.84 -6.88 1.45
N TRP A 518 -1.05 -7.50 2.33
CA TRP A 518 -0.42 -8.80 2.11
C TRP A 518 -1.23 -9.98 2.65
N ARG A 519 -2.39 -9.72 3.28
CA ARG A 519 -3.27 -10.76 3.83
C ARG A 519 -3.57 -11.85 2.81
N HIS A 520 -3.88 -11.47 1.56
CA HIS A 520 -4.27 -12.43 0.53
C HIS A 520 -3.15 -13.44 0.28
N GLU A 521 -1.97 -12.93 -0.07
CA GLU A 521 -0.79 -13.73 -0.34
C GLU A 521 -0.39 -14.63 0.84
N VAL A 522 -0.36 -14.08 2.06
CA VAL A 522 -0.03 -14.87 3.25
C VAL A 522 -1.08 -15.95 3.51
N THR A 523 -2.35 -15.71 3.17
CA THR A 523 -3.37 -16.77 3.24
C THR A 523 -3.10 -17.87 2.23
N GLU A 524 -2.72 -17.54 1.00
CA GLU A 524 -2.38 -18.53 -0.02
C GLU A 524 -1.13 -19.33 0.34
N TRP A 525 -0.14 -18.69 0.99
CA TRP A 525 1.00 -19.39 1.57
C TRP A 525 0.57 -20.45 2.57
N MET A 526 -0.25 -20.05 3.55
CA MET A 526 -0.78 -20.97 4.56
C MET A 526 -1.60 -22.09 3.93
N LEU A 527 -2.50 -21.78 2.99
CA LEU A 527 -3.30 -22.79 2.29
C LEU A 527 -2.43 -23.75 1.45
N SER A 528 -1.34 -23.25 0.83
CA SER A 528 -0.42 -24.09 0.04
C SER A 528 0.32 -25.13 0.89
N LEU A 529 0.48 -24.87 2.20
CA LEU A 529 1.11 -25.81 3.14
C LEU A 529 0.11 -26.80 3.75
N LEU A 530 -1.21 -26.57 3.63
CA LEU A 530 -2.24 -27.37 4.30
C LEU A 530 -2.12 -28.88 4.02
N PRO A 531 -1.99 -29.36 2.77
CA PRO A 531 -1.85 -30.80 2.50
C PRO A 531 -0.59 -31.40 3.14
N ALA A 532 0.52 -30.66 3.17
CA ALA A 532 1.77 -31.11 3.76
C ALA A 532 1.69 -31.13 5.30
N MET A 533 1.04 -30.13 5.91
CA MET A 533 0.79 -30.06 7.34
C MET A 533 -0.16 -31.17 7.84
N GLU A 534 -1.07 -31.63 6.99
CA GLU A 534 -1.93 -32.79 7.30
C GLU A 534 -1.19 -34.12 7.16
N ALA A 535 -0.39 -34.28 6.11
CA ALA A 535 0.28 -35.55 5.80
C ALA A 535 1.59 -35.80 6.57
N ARG A 536 2.29 -34.74 6.99
CA ARG A 536 3.66 -34.80 7.55
C ARG A 536 3.80 -33.97 8.82
N ALA A 537 2.77 -33.96 9.65
CA ALA A 537 2.73 -33.14 10.87
C ALA A 537 3.92 -33.45 11.80
N GLU A 538 4.34 -34.71 11.89
CA GLU A 538 5.47 -35.18 12.70
C GLU A 538 6.82 -34.57 12.31
N ALA A 539 6.96 -34.06 11.08
CA ALA A 539 8.16 -33.37 10.63
C ALA A 539 8.26 -31.92 11.15
N VAL A 540 7.21 -31.42 11.82
CA VAL A 540 7.11 -30.05 12.32
C VAL A 540 7.04 -30.06 13.85
N PRO A 541 7.79 -29.20 14.56
CA PRO A 541 7.71 -29.12 16.02
C PRO A 541 6.29 -28.80 16.51
N ALA A 542 5.86 -29.40 17.62
CA ALA A 542 4.48 -29.30 18.10
C ALA A 542 4.00 -27.85 18.34
N GLN A 543 4.86 -26.99 18.89
CA GLN A 543 4.56 -25.56 19.07
C GLN A 543 4.34 -24.82 17.74
N VAL A 544 5.10 -25.18 16.71
CA VAL A 544 4.97 -24.60 15.37
C VAL A 544 3.68 -25.07 14.72
N GLN A 545 3.34 -26.35 14.86
CA GLN A 545 2.05 -26.86 14.40
C GLN A 545 0.89 -26.10 15.06
N ALA A 546 0.89 -26.01 16.39
CA ALA A 546 -0.18 -25.35 17.15
C ALA A 546 -0.35 -23.87 16.74
N LEU A 547 0.77 -23.15 16.59
CA LEU A 547 0.79 -21.77 16.11
C LEU A 547 0.25 -21.68 14.68
N TRP A 548 0.74 -22.52 13.77
CA TRP A 548 0.30 -22.52 12.36
C TRP A 548 -1.20 -22.77 12.22
N TRP A 549 -1.76 -23.77 12.90
CA TRP A 549 -3.20 -24.06 12.89
C TRP A 549 -4.00 -22.90 13.51
N SER A 550 -3.48 -22.26 14.57
CA SER A 550 -4.13 -21.09 15.18
C SER A 550 -4.25 -19.91 14.22
N LEU A 551 -3.19 -19.64 13.46
CA LEU A 551 -3.15 -18.51 12.52
C LEU A 551 -3.87 -18.81 11.21
N LEU A 552 -3.86 -20.06 10.72
CA LEU A 552 -4.73 -20.46 9.62
C LEU A 552 -6.20 -20.30 10.03
N GLY A 553 -6.58 -20.77 11.22
CA GLY A 553 -7.94 -20.62 11.75
C GLY A 553 -8.35 -19.15 11.84
N TYR A 554 -7.45 -18.28 12.27
CA TYR A 554 -7.68 -16.84 12.31
C TYR A 554 -7.87 -16.22 10.91
N LEU A 555 -7.04 -16.58 9.93
CA LEU A 555 -7.17 -16.10 8.54
C LEU A 555 -8.50 -16.53 7.90
N LEU A 556 -8.89 -17.79 8.13
CA LEU A 556 -10.14 -18.36 7.64
C LEU A 556 -11.36 -17.74 8.33
N LEU A 557 -11.29 -17.52 9.65
CA LEU A 557 -12.29 -16.77 10.42
C LEU A 557 -12.55 -15.40 9.78
N VAL A 558 -11.49 -14.62 9.51
CA VAL A 558 -11.66 -13.26 8.96
C VAL A 558 -12.21 -13.32 7.52
N ARG A 559 -12.16 -14.48 6.84
CA ARG A 559 -12.78 -14.70 5.51
C ARG A 559 -14.20 -15.28 5.62
N ASN A 560 -14.73 -15.53 6.83
CA ASN A 560 -15.93 -16.34 7.05
C ASN A 560 -15.88 -17.67 6.26
N ASP A 561 -14.72 -18.31 6.20
CA ASP A 561 -14.55 -19.60 5.51
C ASP A 561 -15.11 -20.73 6.40
N PRO A 562 -16.00 -21.61 5.89
CA PRO A 562 -16.58 -22.71 6.67
C PRO A 562 -15.55 -23.65 7.33
N ARG A 563 -14.33 -23.72 6.79
CA ARG A 563 -13.24 -24.51 7.37
C ARG A 563 -12.70 -23.91 8.67
N ALA A 564 -13.05 -22.67 9.03
CA ALA A 564 -12.51 -21.99 10.21
C ALA A 564 -12.79 -22.74 11.51
N VAL A 565 -14.00 -23.28 11.71
CA VAL A 565 -14.38 -24.00 12.94
C VAL A 565 -13.51 -25.24 13.20
N PRO A 566 -13.43 -26.23 12.27
CA PRO A 566 -12.61 -27.42 12.50
C PRO A 566 -11.10 -27.10 12.61
N VAL A 567 -10.61 -26.10 11.88
CA VAL A 567 -9.21 -25.64 11.95
C VAL A 567 -8.90 -25.03 13.32
N ALA A 568 -9.78 -24.17 13.84
CA ALA A 568 -9.60 -23.53 15.14
C ALA A 568 -9.71 -24.54 16.30
N ARG A 569 -10.62 -25.52 16.20
CA ARG A 569 -10.68 -26.65 17.16
C ARG A 569 -9.38 -27.44 17.19
N LYS A 570 -8.82 -27.77 16.03
CA LYS A 570 -7.54 -28.48 15.94
C LYS A 570 -6.40 -27.68 16.60
N ALA A 571 -6.42 -26.36 16.48
CA ALA A 571 -5.45 -25.51 17.17
C ALA A 571 -5.57 -25.61 18.71
N VAL A 572 -6.80 -25.62 19.25
CA VAL A 572 -7.06 -25.83 20.69
C VAL A 572 -6.50 -27.17 21.16
N ASP A 573 -6.77 -28.25 20.41
CA ASP A 573 -6.30 -29.60 20.74
C ASP A 573 -4.76 -29.69 20.76
N LEU A 574 -4.09 -28.97 19.85
CA LEU A 574 -2.63 -28.91 19.77
C LEU A 574 -2.01 -28.05 20.89
N TRP A 575 -2.67 -26.98 21.34
CA TRP A 575 -2.17 -26.14 22.43
C TRP A 575 -2.37 -26.77 23.82
N ARG A 576 -3.42 -27.57 24.00
CA ARG A 576 -3.76 -28.21 25.28
C ARG A 576 -2.59 -28.97 25.94
N PRO A 577 -1.79 -29.80 25.24
CA PRO A 577 -0.65 -30.49 25.85
C PRO A 577 0.63 -29.64 26.00
N LEU A 578 0.69 -28.43 25.44
CA LEU A 578 1.93 -27.62 25.36
C LEU A 578 2.13 -26.63 26.52
N SER A 579 1.21 -26.60 27.49
CA SER A 579 1.28 -25.75 28.70
C SER A 579 1.55 -24.26 28.41
N ASN A 580 0.93 -23.70 27.35
CA ASN A 580 0.96 -22.28 27.02
C ASN A 580 -0.46 -21.68 27.16
N PRO A 581 -0.84 -21.20 28.36
CA PRO A 581 -2.22 -20.77 28.64
C PRO A 581 -2.65 -19.56 27.80
N ALA A 582 -1.72 -18.65 27.48
CA ALA A 582 -2.02 -17.47 26.67
C ALA A 582 -2.39 -17.83 25.22
N GLU A 583 -1.61 -18.70 24.57
CA GLU A 583 -1.91 -19.16 23.21
C GLU A 583 -3.13 -20.09 23.16
N LEU A 584 -3.34 -20.91 24.20
CA LEU A 584 -4.54 -21.74 24.32
C LEU A 584 -5.81 -20.87 24.47
N LEU A 585 -5.76 -19.80 25.26
CA LEU A 585 -6.85 -18.83 25.38
C LEU A 585 -7.14 -18.15 24.03
N ILE A 586 -6.11 -17.76 23.28
CA ILE A 586 -6.25 -17.17 21.93
C ILE A 586 -6.92 -18.18 20.98
N ALA A 587 -6.46 -19.43 20.96
CA ALA A 587 -7.02 -20.47 20.11
C ALA A 587 -8.50 -20.75 20.45
N ALA A 588 -8.85 -20.81 21.74
CA ALA A 588 -10.24 -20.98 22.18
C ALA A 588 -11.12 -19.78 21.78
N ALA A 589 -10.61 -18.56 21.90
CA ALA A 589 -11.32 -17.36 21.45
C ALA A 589 -11.54 -17.36 19.93
N HIS A 590 -10.55 -17.79 19.13
CA HIS A 590 -10.70 -17.95 17.69
C HIS A 590 -11.70 -19.05 17.34
N TRP A 591 -11.75 -20.15 18.10
CA TRP A 591 -12.72 -21.22 17.90
C TRP A 591 -14.16 -20.74 18.09
N VAL A 592 -14.45 -20.00 19.17
CA VAL A 592 -15.76 -19.37 19.37
C VAL A 592 -16.10 -18.40 18.24
N ARG A 593 -15.14 -17.57 17.81
CA ARG A 593 -15.36 -16.58 16.76
C ARG A 593 -15.59 -17.20 15.39
N ALA A 594 -15.08 -18.41 15.13
CA ALA A 594 -15.14 -19.08 13.83
C ALA A 594 -16.55 -19.50 13.40
N PHE A 595 -17.51 -19.55 14.32
CA PHE A 595 -18.90 -19.90 14.02
C PHE A 595 -19.61 -18.76 13.28
N THR A 596 -20.41 -19.12 12.27
CA THR A 596 -21.31 -18.22 11.53
C THR A 596 -22.79 -18.46 11.84
N GLU A 597 -23.10 -19.55 12.54
CA GLU A 597 -24.44 -19.96 12.98
C GLU A 597 -24.40 -20.56 14.39
N ASP A 598 -25.54 -20.59 15.08
CA ASP A 598 -25.66 -21.20 16.40
C ASP A 598 -25.66 -22.73 16.27
N ALA A 599 -24.67 -23.38 16.88
CA ALA A 599 -24.45 -24.82 16.80
C ALA A 599 -24.11 -25.39 18.19
N PRO A 600 -24.40 -26.67 18.49
CA PRO A 600 -24.12 -27.26 19.80
C PRO A 600 -22.66 -27.12 20.25
N GLU A 601 -21.72 -27.23 19.30
CA GLU A 601 -20.27 -27.09 19.54
C GLU A 601 -19.85 -25.68 19.99
N LEU A 602 -20.66 -24.64 19.70
CA LEU A 602 -20.40 -23.27 20.14
C LEU A 602 -20.43 -23.15 21.67
N GLU A 603 -21.36 -23.83 22.35
CA GLU A 603 -21.41 -23.79 23.82
C GLU A 603 -20.22 -24.51 24.45
N GLU A 604 -19.72 -25.58 23.83
CA GLU A 604 -18.49 -26.26 24.26
C GLU A 604 -17.30 -25.30 24.18
N ALA A 605 -17.14 -24.60 23.04
CA ALA A 605 -16.09 -23.61 22.84
C ALA A 605 -16.19 -22.44 23.84
N CYS A 606 -17.40 -21.92 24.09
CA CYS A 606 -17.63 -20.86 25.07
C CYS A 606 -17.31 -21.31 26.50
N THR A 607 -17.66 -22.54 26.87
CA THR A 607 -17.38 -23.10 28.19
C THR A 607 -15.88 -23.20 28.43
N LEU A 608 -15.15 -23.79 27.48
CA LEU A 608 -13.69 -23.89 27.55
C LEU A 608 -13.04 -22.50 27.65
N LEU A 609 -13.49 -21.53 26.86
CA LEU A 609 -12.94 -20.18 26.89
C LEU A 609 -13.13 -19.50 28.26
N ARG A 610 -14.31 -19.67 28.89
CA ARG A 610 -14.58 -19.15 30.24
C ARG A 610 -13.71 -19.84 31.30
N GLU A 611 -13.51 -21.15 31.20
CA GLU A 611 -12.63 -21.90 32.10
C GLU A 611 -11.17 -21.45 31.99
N LEU A 612 -10.67 -21.22 30.78
CA LEU A 612 -9.30 -20.75 30.54
C LEU A 612 -9.08 -19.31 31.00
N ALA A 613 -10.11 -18.47 30.91
CA ALA A 613 -10.07 -17.10 31.43
C ALA A 613 -10.26 -17.03 32.95
N ALA A 614 -10.72 -18.12 33.60
CA ALA A 614 -10.98 -18.13 35.03
C ALA A 614 -9.67 -17.94 35.81
N GLY A 615 -9.63 -16.91 36.65
CA GLY A 615 -8.47 -16.61 37.51
C GLY A 615 -7.43 -15.67 36.88
N ASP A 616 -7.61 -15.23 35.62
CA ASP A 616 -6.82 -14.16 35.01
C ASP A 616 -7.72 -12.97 34.64
N ASP A 617 -7.70 -11.94 35.48
CA ASP A 617 -8.43 -10.69 35.26
C ASP A 617 -7.55 -9.61 34.62
N SER A 618 -6.61 -10.00 33.75
CA SER A 618 -5.87 -9.04 32.92
C SER A 618 -6.76 -8.43 31.84
N ALA A 619 -6.48 -7.18 31.46
CA ALA A 619 -7.18 -6.51 30.37
C ALA A 619 -7.08 -7.32 29.05
N ALA A 620 -5.93 -7.96 28.79
CA ALA A 620 -5.73 -8.78 27.61
C ALA A 620 -6.62 -10.04 27.58
N THR A 621 -6.91 -10.64 28.73
CA THR A 621 -7.83 -11.78 28.86
C THR A 621 -9.28 -11.35 28.76
N ARG A 622 -9.66 -10.26 29.45
CA ARG A 622 -11.00 -9.66 29.32
C ARG A 622 -11.33 -9.28 27.89
N LEU A 623 -10.38 -8.69 27.17
CA LEU A 623 -10.55 -8.29 25.78
C LEU A 623 -10.90 -9.50 24.89
N ARG A 624 -10.12 -10.59 24.98
CA ARG A 624 -10.32 -11.80 24.17
C ARG A 624 -11.62 -12.52 24.52
N LEU A 625 -11.89 -12.66 25.82
CA LEU A 625 -13.10 -13.32 26.32
C LEU A 625 -14.35 -12.59 25.82
N ASN A 626 -14.44 -11.28 26.05
CA ASN A 626 -15.63 -10.52 25.71
C ASN A 626 -15.84 -10.39 24.19
N GLY A 627 -14.77 -10.19 23.40
CA GLY A 627 -14.89 -10.16 21.94
C GLY A 627 -15.38 -11.48 21.35
N ALA A 628 -14.99 -12.63 21.93
CA ALA A 628 -15.48 -13.93 21.50
C ALA A 628 -16.92 -14.21 21.97
N LEU A 629 -17.26 -13.91 23.23
CA LEU A 629 -18.62 -14.09 23.74
C LEU A 629 -19.64 -13.17 23.06
N ALA A 630 -19.23 -11.98 22.61
CA ALA A 630 -20.03 -11.13 21.75
C ALA A 630 -20.46 -11.87 20.47
N VAL A 631 -19.56 -12.60 19.81
CA VAL A 631 -19.93 -13.40 18.63
C VAL A 631 -20.97 -14.47 18.99
N ALA A 632 -20.78 -15.19 20.08
CA ALA A 632 -21.74 -16.21 20.52
C ALA A 632 -23.12 -15.62 20.83
N ALA A 633 -23.18 -14.51 21.58
CA ALA A 633 -24.41 -13.80 21.90
C ALA A 633 -25.13 -13.32 20.62
N ARG A 634 -24.38 -12.81 19.65
CA ARG A 634 -24.90 -12.40 18.34
C ARG A 634 -25.56 -13.55 17.58
N LEU A 635 -24.92 -14.73 17.53
CA LEU A 635 -25.46 -15.90 16.84
C LEU A 635 -26.74 -16.43 17.49
N ARG A 636 -26.84 -16.34 18.82
CA ARG A 636 -28.05 -16.70 19.59
C ARG A 636 -29.15 -15.64 19.55
N GLY A 637 -28.87 -14.46 18.99
CA GLY A 637 -29.78 -13.32 19.01
C GLY A 637 -29.92 -12.63 20.37
N ASP A 638 -29.07 -12.94 21.35
CA ASP A 638 -29.03 -12.26 22.65
C ASP A 638 -28.34 -10.90 22.51
N THR A 639 -29.14 -9.92 22.09
CA THR A 639 -28.62 -8.59 21.77
C THR A 639 -28.24 -7.78 23.02
N ALA A 640 -28.75 -8.16 24.20
CA ALA A 640 -28.40 -7.53 25.47
C ALA A 640 -27.01 -7.98 25.94
N GLU A 641 -26.76 -9.30 25.94
CA GLU A 641 -25.42 -9.82 26.27
C GLU A 641 -24.39 -9.40 25.21
N LEU A 642 -24.78 -9.33 23.93
CA LEU A 642 -23.93 -8.80 22.86
C LEU A 642 -23.39 -7.40 23.18
N LEU A 643 -24.30 -6.48 23.53
CA LEU A 643 -23.92 -5.11 23.87
C LEU A 643 -23.01 -5.07 25.11
N ALA A 644 -23.36 -5.81 26.16
CA ALA A 644 -22.57 -5.87 27.39
C ALA A 644 -21.16 -6.42 27.16
N CYS A 645 -21.02 -7.47 26.34
CA CYS A 645 -19.71 -7.99 25.94
C CYS A 645 -18.91 -6.95 25.16
N MET A 646 -19.49 -6.29 24.16
CA MET A 646 -18.76 -5.28 23.37
C MET A 646 -18.32 -4.08 24.22
N GLU A 647 -19.12 -3.63 25.19
CA GLU A 647 -18.75 -2.56 26.12
C GLU A 647 -17.57 -2.97 27.03
N ARG A 648 -17.56 -4.21 27.52
CA ARG A 648 -16.44 -4.78 28.30
C ARG A 648 -15.19 -4.96 27.44
N GLU A 649 -15.32 -5.40 26.19
CA GLU A 649 -14.22 -5.49 25.22
C GLU A 649 -13.59 -4.12 25.00
N GLN A 650 -14.42 -3.09 24.76
CA GLN A 650 -13.94 -1.73 24.57
C GLN A 650 -13.20 -1.20 25.78
N LEU A 651 -13.73 -1.41 26.99
CA LEU A 651 -13.08 -0.98 28.23
C LEU A 651 -11.68 -1.60 28.36
N ALA A 652 -11.58 -2.91 28.12
CA ALA A 652 -10.31 -3.63 28.14
C ALA A 652 -9.33 -3.11 27.06
N ALA A 653 -9.81 -2.77 25.86
CA ALA A 653 -8.98 -2.16 24.82
C ALA A 653 -8.43 -0.78 25.22
N ARG A 654 -9.23 0.03 25.94
CA ARG A 654 -8.79 1.34 26.45
C ARG A 654 -7.71 1.19 27.52
N GLU A 655 -7.85 0.22 28.43
CA GLU A 655 -6.85 -0.07 29.46
C GLU A 655 -5.49 -0.49 28.87
N LEU A 656 -5.49 -1.17 27.73
CA LEU A 656 -4.27 -1.56 27.00
C LEU A 656 -3.70 -0.44 26.12
N GLY A 657 -4.41 0.68 25.96
CA GLY A 657 -4.01 1.76 25.04
C GLY A 657 -4.15 1.39 23.55
N GLU A 658 -4.90 0.36 23.21
CA GLU A 658 -5.07 -0.11 21.83
C GLU A 658 -6.14 0.71 21.08
N SER A 659 -5.79 1.93 20.68
CA SER A 659 -6.72 2.90 20.05
C SER A 659 -7.52 2.34 18.87
N GLN A 660 -6.90 1.56 17.99
CA GLN A 660 -7.60 0.90 16.88
C GLN A 660 -8.63 -0.11 17.38
N ARG A 661 -8.33 -0.92 18.40
CA ARG A 661 -9.31 -1.87 18.95
C ARG A 661 -10.45 -1.18 19.66
N VAL A 662 -10.21 -0.02 20.29
CA VAL A 662 -11.27 0.82 20.86
C VAL A 662 -12.24 1.28 19.78
N GLN A 663 -11.73 1.70 18.62
CA GLN A 663 -12.54 2.14 17.48
C GLN A 663 -13.34 0.98 16.86
N VAL A 664 -12.73 -0.20 16.69
CA VAL A 664 -13.42 -1.41 16.20
C VAL A 664 -14.54 -1.82 17.15
N ALA A 665 -14.29 -1.86 18.46
CA ALA A 665 -15.30 -2.16 19.46
C ALA A 665 -16.41 -1.09 19.47
N GLU A 666 -16.08 0.19 19.35
CA GLU A 666 -17.07 1.28 19.24
C GLU A 666 -17.99 1.11 18.03
N ASN A 667 -17.43 0.78 16.86
CA ASN A 667 -18.22 0.52 15.66
C ASN A 667 -19.20 -0.65 15.86
N ASN A 668 -18.71 -1.73 16.46
CA ASN A 668 -19.52 -2.91 16.77
C ASN A 668 -20.66 -2.59 17.76
N ILE A 669 -20.40 -1.74 18.76
CA ILE A 669 -21.42 -1.22 19.68
C ILE A 669 -22.45 -0.39 18.89
N CYS A 670 -22.02 0.50 18.01
CA CYS A 670 -22.91 1.33 17.19
C CYS A 670 -23.86 0.49 16.34
N LEU A 671 -23.35 -0.54 15.64
CA LEU A 671 -24.16 -1.49 14.89
C LEU A 671 -25.16 -2.22 15.79
N THR A 672 -24.72 -2.66 16.98
CA THR A 672 -25.59 -3.35 17.96
C THR A 672 -26.72 -2.45 18.46
N LEU A 673 -26.44 -1.17 18.72
CA LEU A 673 -27.45 -0.18 19.10
C LEU A 673 -28.51 0.01 18.02
N VAL A 674 -28.10 0.08 16.75
CA VAL A 674 -29.02 0.13 15.60
C VAL A 674 -29.91 -1.12 15.58
N ARG A 675 -29.36 -2.31 15.84
CA ARG A 675 -30.15 -3.55 15.90
C ARG A 675 -31.12 -3.61 17.07
N LEU A 676 -30.80 -2.97 18.19
CA LEU A 676 -31.70 -2.79 19.34
C LEU A 676 -32.80 -1.74 19.09
N GLY A 677 -32.83 -1.10 17.91
CA GLY A 677 -33.73 0.01 17.63
C GLY A 677 -33.36 1.31 18.35
N ARG A 678 -32.19 1.37 19.00
CA ARG A 678 -31.64 2.58 19.66
C ARG A 678 -30.97 3.49 18.63
N PHE A 679 -31.71 3.85 17.58
CA PHE A 679 -31.15 4.49 16.39
C PHE A 679 -30.52 5.87 16.66
N GLU A 680 -31.13 6.69 17.54
CA GLU A 680 -30.62 8.04 17.86
C GLU A 680 -29.26 7.96 18.57
N GLU A 681 -29.13 7.04 19.52
CA GLU A 681 -27.88 6.80 20.24
C GLU A 681 -26.82 6.20 19.32
N GLY A 682 -27.20 5.21 18.50
CA GLY A 682 -26.34 4.64 17.47
C GLY A 682 -25.81 5.72 16.52
N ALA A 683 -26.68 6.57 15.98
CA ALA A 683 -26.28 7.66 15.08
C ALA A 683 -25.35 8.67 15.77
N THR A 684 -25.61 9.01 17.04
CA THR A 684 -24.78 9.94 17.82
C THR A 684 -23.37 9.40 18.02
N ARG A 685 -23.25 8.16 18.51
CA ARG A 685 -21.96 7.50 18.74
C ARG A 685 -21.19 7.27 17.43
N THR A 686 -21.90 6.89 16.37
CA THR A 686 -21.28 6.68 15.05
C THR A 686 -20.73 7.99 14.46
N ARG A 687 -21.43 9.12 14.61
CA ARG A 687 -20.92 10.43 14.20
C ARG A 687 -19.66 10.83 14.98
N ALA A 688 -19.67 10.65 16.30
CA ALA A 688 -18.48 10.94 17.12
C ALA A 688 -17.28 10.06 16.72
N LEU A 689 -17.51 8.78 16.43
CA LEU A 689 -16.46 7.90 15.91
C LEU A 689 -15.98 8.37 14.53
N LEU A 690 -16.88 8.79 13.64
CA LEU A 690 -16.52 9.31 12.32
C LEU A 690 -15.66 10.58 12.41
N GLU A 691 -15.95 11.49 13.36
CA GLU A 691 -15.13 12.67 13.63
C GLU A 691 -13.70 12.29 14.07
N VAL A 692 -13.55 11.28 14.91
CA VAL A 692 -12.24 10.76 15.32
C VAL A 692 -11.49 10.18 14.11
N LEU A 693 -12.17 9.42 13.26
CA LEU A 693 -11.58 8.88 12.03
C LEU A 693 -11.18 9.97 11.03
N ASP A 694 -11.97 11.04 10.93
CA ASP A 694 -11.70 12.18 10.04
C ASP A 694 -10.55 13.05 10.57
N ALA A 695 -10.42 13.18 11.89
CA ALA A 695 -9.32 13.89 12.53
C ALA A 695 -7.96 13.19 12.34
N ASP A 696 -7.93 11.85 12.30
CA ASP A 696 -6.71 11.07 12.04
C ASP A 696 -6.10 11.41 10.67
N GLY A 697 -6.94 11.79 9.68
CA GLY A 697 -6.50 12.46 8.47
C GLY A 697 -5.61 11.66 7.51
N SER A 698 -5.27 10.43 7.87
CA SER A 698 -4.47 9.45 7.13
C SER A 698 -5.28 8.79 6.00
N GLY A 699 -6.61 8.76 6.16
CA GLY A 699 -7.52 7.97 5.32
C GLY A 699 -7.23 6.46 5.34
N SER A 700 -6.27 5.99 6.14
CA SER A 700 -5.80 4.60 6.15
C SER A 700 -6.56 3.71 7.13
N ASN A 701 -7.48 4.29 7.90
CA ASN A 701 -8.24 3.55 8.90
C ASN A 701 -9.33 2.68 8.25
N GLY A 702 -9.09 1.36 8.22
CA GLY A 702 -9.99 0.37 7.64
C GLY A 702 -11.35 0.22 8.35
N SER A 703 -11.58 0.91 9.46
CA SER A 703 -12.89 0.95 10.13
C SER A 703 -13.90 1.83 9.40
N LEU A 704 -13.44 2.77 8.57
CA LEU A 704 -14.30 3.78 7.93
C LEU A 704 -15.51 3.21 7.16
N PRO A 705 -15.39 2.15 6.32
CA PRO A 705 -16.55 1.58 5.64
C PRO A 705 -17.64 1.08 6.59
N TRP A 706 -17.23 0.48 7.71
CA TRP A 706 -18.14 -0.08 8.71
C TRP A 706 -18.87 1.01 9.49
N VAL A 707 -18.15 2.09 9.86
CA VAL A 707 -18.72 3.25 10.56
C VAL A 707 -19.74 3.96 9.67
N LEU A 708 -19.42 4.16 8.39
CA LEU A 708 -20.36 4.75 7.43
C LEU A 708 -21.59 3.86 7.24
N ASN A 709 -21.42 2.54 7.16
CA ASN A 709 -22.53 1.60 7.07
C ASN A 709 -23.44 1.69 8.31
N ALA A 710 -22.87 1.69 9.52
CA ALA A 710 -23.62 1.82 10.76
C ALA A 710 -24.43 3.13 10.81
N LEU A 711 -23.86 4.24 10.33
CA LEU A 711 -24.54 5.53 10.28
C LEU A 711 -25.69 5.53 9.27
N VAL A 712 -25.48 4.96 8.08
CA VAL A 712 -26.53 4.80 7.06
C VAL A 712 -27.71 4.03 7.65
N GLU A 713 -27.47 2.89 8.28
CA GLU A 713 -28.53 2.08 8.88
C GLU A 713 -29.23 2.78 10.04
N ALA A 714 -28.50 3.49 10.90
CA ALA A 714 -29.09 4.29 11.98
C ALA A 714 -30.02 5.38 11.43
N LEU A 715 -29.59 6.08 10.37
CA LEU A 715 -30.39 7.13 9.72
C LEU A 715 -31.63 6.56 9.03
N VAL A 716 -31.53 5.38 8.40
CA VAL A 716 -32.69 4.66 7.84
C VAL A 716 -33.69 4.33 8.94
N GLY A 717 -33.24 3.81 10.08
CA GLY A 717 -34.10 3.53 11.23
C GLY A 717 -34.78 4.77 11.83
N LEU A 718 -34.15 5.94 11.71
CA LEU A 718 -34.72 7.24 12.09
C LEU A 718 -35.62 7.86 11.00
N GLY A 719 -35.74 7.25 9.83
CA GLY A 719 -36.47 7.81 8.68
C GLY A 719 -35.77 9.00 8.00
N ARG A 720 -34.49 9.25 8.30
CA ARG A 720 -33.68 10.35 7.75
C ARG A 720 -33.04 9.93 6.41
N LEU A 721 -33.87 9.53 5.45
CA LEU A 721 -33.44 8.86 4.21
C LEU A 721 -32.54 9.74 3.33
N ASP A 722 -32.77 11.06 3.29
CA ASP A 722 -31.95 11.99 2.51
C ASP A 722 -30.52 12.10 3.03
N GLU A 723 -30.35 12.06 4.36
CA GLU A 723 -29.03 12.06 4.98
C GLU A 723 -28.30 10.74 4.76
N ALA A 724 -29.01 9.62 4.86
CA ALA A 724 -28.47 8.31 4.53
C ALA A 724 -28.02 8.26 3.06
N GLN A 725 -28.83 8.80 2.13
CA GLN A 725 -28.50 8.86 0.71
C GLN A 725 -27.25 9.73 0.44
N ALA A 726 -27.10 10.85 1.16
CA ALA A 726 -25.95 11.74 1.01
C ALA A 726 -24.62 11.08 1.42
N LEU A 727 -24.66 10.05 2.27
CA LEU A 727 -23.47 9.31 2.70
C LEU A 727 -23.01 8.24 1.71
N LEU A 728 -23.87 7.81 0.76
CA LEU A 728 -23.55 6.69 -0.12
C LEU A 728 -22.28 6.89 -0.96
N PRO A 729 -22.03 8.05 -1.60
CA PRO A 729 -20.79 8.25 -2.36
C PRO A 729 -19.54 8.04 -1.50
N ARG A 730 -19.56 8.53 -0.25
CA ARG A 730 -18.46 8.37 0.70
C ARG A 730 -18.32 6.93 1.18
N SER A 731 -19.44 6.25 1.44
CA SER A 731 -19.48 4.86 1.88
C SER A 731 -18.95 3.91 0.80
N LEU A 732 -19.36 4.10 -0.45
CA LEU A 732 -18.89 3.32 -1.59
C LEU A 732 -17.41 3.58 -1.88
N ALA A 733 -16.97 4.83 -1.88
CA ALA A 733 -15.55 5.15 -2.04
C ALA A 733 -14.67 4.49 -0.95
N ALA A 734 -15.12 4.53 0.31
CA ALA A 734 -14.42 3.86 1.41
C ALA A 734 -14.40 2.33 1.21
N GLN A 735 -15.53 1.73 0.85
CA GLN A 735 -15.63 0.31 0.55
C GLN A 735 -14.61 -0.11 -0.51
N TRP A 736 -14.57 0.61 -1.63
CA TRP A 736 -13.66 0.33 -2.73
C TRP A 736 -12.20 0.48 -2.34
N ARG A 737 -11.86 1.52 -1.57
CA ARG A 737 -10.50 1.74 -1.07
C ARG A 737 -9.99 0.54 -0.26
N PHE A 738 -10.84 -0.03 0.58
CA PHE A 738 -10.48 -1.13 1.47
C PHE A 738 -10.86 -2.52 0.93
N GLY A 739 -11.35 -2.62 -0.30
CA GLY A 739 -11.75 -3.88 -0.93
C GLY A 739 -12.83 -4.65 -0.17
N THR A 740 -13.71 -3.95 0.58
CA THR A 740 -14.78 -4.57 1.36
C THR A 740 -16.09 -4.61 0.57
N THR A 741 -17.15 -5.21 1.11
CA THR A 741 -18.50 -5.22 0.51
C THR A 741 -19.59 -4.77 1.48
N VAL A 742 -19.18 -4.18 2.62
CA VAL A 742 -20.09 -3.88 3.73
C VAL A 742 -21.14 -2.81 3.40
N ALA A 743 -20.81 -1.83 2.56
CA ALA A 743 -21.72 -0.72 2.26
C ALA A 743 -23.01 -1.20 1.61
N TRP A 744 -22.95 -2.29 0.82
CA TRP A 744 -24.13 -2.87 0.20
C TRP A 744 -25.19 -3.31 1.21
N LEU A 745 -24.77 -3.77 2.40
CA LEU A 745 -25.68 -4.26 3.43
C LEU A 745 -26.54 -3.16 4.03
N GLY A 746 -25.97 -1.98 4.29
CA GLY A 746 -26.72 -0.83 4.79
C GLY A 746 -27.53 -0.13 3.70
N ILE A 747 -27.16 -0.28 2.43
CA ILE A 747 -27.92 0.25 1.28
C ILE A 747 -29.22 -0.54 1.05
N LEU A 748 -29.23 -1.86 1.27
CA LEU A 748 -30.44 -2.69 1.12
C LEU A 748 -31.65 -2.12 1.89
N PRO A 749 -31.59 -1.89 3.23
CA PRO A 749 -32.71 -1.34 3.97
C PRO A 749 -33.04 0.11 3.55
N LEU A 750 -32.07 0.90 3.10
CA LEU A 750 -32.32 2.25 2.55
C LEU A 750 -33.19 2.18 1.29
N LEU A 751 -32.85 1.31 0.34
CA LEU A 751 -33.61 1.14 -0.91
C LEU A 751 -35.03 0.67 -0.62
N VAL A 752 -35.19 -0.27 0.32
CA VAL A 752 -36.51 -0.73 0.76
C VAL A 752 -37.31 0.43 1.38
N ALA A 753 -36.70 1.22 2.26
CA ALA A 753 -37.35 2.37 2.90
C ALA A 753 -37.72 3.49 1.91
N GLN A 754 -36.96 3.64 0.81
CA GLN A 754 -37.27 4.54 -0.31
C GLN A 754 -38.35 3.98 -1.26
N GLY A 755 -38.82 2.75 -1.07
CA GLY A 755 -39.75 2.08 -1.98
C GLY A 755 -39.12 1.59 -3.28
N ARG A 756 -37.79 1.59 -3.39
CA ARG A 756 -37.02 1.18 -4.57
C ARG A 756 -36.79 -0.34 -4.57
N ILE A 757 -37.88 -1.09 -4.49
CA ILE A 757 -37.88 -2.54 -4.23
C ILE A 757 -37.14 -3.32 -5.30
N GLU A 758 -37.32 -2.99 -6.58
CA GLU A 758 -36.60 -3.70 -7.64
C GLU A 758 -35.08 -3.53 -7.55
N ALA A 759 -34.63 -2.32 -7.19
CA ALA A 759 -33.22 -2.02 -6.98
C ALA A 759 -32.67 -2.81 -5.78
N ALA A 760 -33.45 -2.93 -4.70
CA ALA A 760 -33.10 -3.73 -3.54
C ALA A 760 -32.95 -5.22 -3.89
N CYS A 761 -33.86 -5.79 -4.69
CA CYS A 761 -33.76 -7.19 -5.12
C CYS A 761 -32.54 -7.45 -6.03
N ARG A 762 -32.25 -6.54 -6.98
CA ARG A 762 -31.04 -6.62 -7.82
C ARG A 762 -29.77 -6.51 -6.98
N LEU A 763 -29.72 -5.58 -6.03
CA LEU A 763 -28.58 -5.43 -5.13
C LEU A 763 -28.39 -6.70 -4.28
N ALA A 764 -29.48 -7.27 -3.74
CA ALA A 764 -29.41 -8.52 -2.98
C ALA A 764 -28.85 -9.68 -3.80
N GLY A 765 -29.28 -9.80 -5.07
CA GLY A 765 -28.73 -10.74 -6.03
C GLY A 765 -27.23 -10.54 -6.28
N HIS A 766 -26.81 -9.31 -6.55
CA HIS A 766 -25.39 -8.97 -6.77
C HIS A 766 -24.52 -9.35 -5.56
N VAL A 767 -24.96 -8.94 -4.37
CA VAL A 767 -24.27 -9.18 -3.11
C VAL A 767 -24.12 -10.69 -2.84
N ARG A 768 -25.20 -11.48 -3.02
CA ARG A 768 -25.17 -12.94 -2.89
C ARG A 768 -24.26 -13.60 -3.94
N GLY A 769 -24.26 -13.09 -5.17
CA GLY A 769 -23.38 -13.54 -6.26
C GLY A 769 -21.90 -13.32 -5.93
N ARG A 770 -21.53 -12.13 -5.45
CA ARG A 770 -20.14 -11.82 -5.05
C ARG A 770 -19.64 -12.70 -3.93
N TRP A 771 -20.45 -12.94 -2.90
CA TRP A 771 -20.04 -13.80 -1.79
C TRP A 771 -19.91 -15.27 -2.17
N THR A 772 -20.79 -15.76 -3.05
CA THR A 772 -20.67 -17.12 -3.61
C THR A 772 -19.41 -17.26 -4.45
N ALA A 773 -19.10 -16.28 -5.31
CA ALA A 773 -17.88 -16.27 -6.13
C ALA A 773 -16.59 -16.22 -5.31
N ASN A 774 -16.67 -15.74 -4.05
CA ASN A 774 -15.51 -15.58 -3.17
C ASN A 774 -15.29 -16.75 -2.21
N ASP A 775 -16.13 -17.80 -2.24
CA ASP A 775 -16.17 -18.90 -1.27
C ASP A 775 -16.34 -18.44 0.19
N THR A 776 -17.03 -17.33 0.41
CA THR A 776 -17.25 -16.75 1.75
C THR A 776 -18.64 -17.11 2.26
N ALA A 777 -18.77 -17.54 3.52
CA ALA A 777 -20.08 -17.71 4.14
C ALA A 777 -20.61 -16.36 4.62
N LEU A 778 -21.92 -16.19 4.46
CA LEU A 778 -22.63 -15.08 5.06
C LEU A 778 -22.97 -15.36 6.51
N ASP A 779 -22.80 -14.36 7.36
CA ASP A 779 -23.29 -14.47 8.73
C ASP A 779 -24.80 -14.22 8.82
N VAL A 780 -25.37 -14.56 9.98
CA VAL A 780 -26.81 -14.47 10.25
C VAL A 780 -27.39 -13.05 10.06
N LEU A 781 -26.60 -12.00 10.30
CA LEU A 781 -27.05 -10.61 10.16
C LEU A 781 -27.05 -10.17 8.70
N GLU A 782 -26.01 -10.56 7.96
CA GLU A 782 -25.90 -10.28 6.53
C GLU A 782 -27.01 -10.99 5.74
N LEU A 783 -27.30 -12.25 6.08
CA LEU A 783 -28.43 -13.00 5.55
C LEU A 783 -29.75 -12.31 5.85
N ARG A 784 -29.96 -11.81 7.08
CA ARG A 784 -31.18 -11.11 7.47
C ARG A 784 -31.41 -9.84 6.64
N ALA A 785 -30.35 -9.07 6.35
CA ALA A 785 -30.47 -7.87 5.52
C ALA A 785 -30.87 -8.21 4.07
N LEU A 786 -30.25 -9.26 3.50
CA LEU A 786 -30.61 -9.77 2.17
C LEU A 786 -32.05 -10.29 2.12
N ASP A 787 -32.41 -11.13 3.07
CA ASP A 787 -33.73 -11.75 3.12
C ASP A 787 -34.81 -10.70 3.36
N GLY A 788 -34.55 -9.67 4.16
CA GLY A 788 -35.47 -8.54 4.32
C GLY A 788 -35.76 -7.81 3.01
N ALA A 789 -34.76 -7.61 2.15
CA ALA A 789 -34.96 -7.02 0.82
C ALA A 789 -35.74 -7.96 -0.12
N LEU A 790 -35.43 -9.26 -0.09
CA LEU A 790 -36.14 -10.26 -0.91
C LEU A 790 -37.57 -10.51 -0.43
N ASP A 791 -37.83 -10.47 0.87
CA ASP A 791 -39.16 -10.56 1.47
C ASP A 791 -40.02 -9.36 1.08
N ALA A 792 -39.45 -8.14 1.12
CA ALA A 792 -40.13 -6.95 0.62
C ALA A 792 -40.46 -7.09 -0.87
N GLY A 793 -39.54 -7.64 -1.66
CA GLY A 793 -39.76 -8.02 -3.06
C GLY A 793 -40.92 -9.00 -3.22
N ARG A 794 -40.90 -10.13 -2.51
CA ARG A 794 -41.97 -11.14 -2.57
C ARG A 794 -43.33 -10.57 -2.20
N ALA A 795 -43.37 -9.72 -1.18
CA ALA A 795 -44.59 -9.09 -0.70
C ALA A 795 -45.18 -8.06 -1.69
N LEU A 796 -44.34 -7.28 -2.37
CA LEU A 796 -44.79 -6.14 -3.19
C LEU A 796 -44.79 -6.44 -4.70
N LEU A 797 -43.91 -7.31 -5.18
CA LEU A 797 -43.71 -7.65 -6.59
C LEU A 797 -44.11 -9.10 -6.92
N GLY A 798 -44.24 -9.96 -5.91
CA GLY A 798 -44.49 -11.40 -6.10
C GLY A 798 -43.22 -12.23 -6.30
N ASN A 799 -43.35 -13.54 -6.14
CA ASN A 799 -42.21 -14.48 -6.10
C ASN A 799 -41.43 -14.53 -7.42
N ASP A 800 -42.13 -14.65 -8.56
CA ASP A 800 -41.47 -14.84 -9.87
C ASP A 800 -40.65 -13.61 -10.28
N ILE A 801 -41.20 -12.41 -10.09
CA ILE A 801 -40.50 -11.15 -10.40
C ILE A 801 -39.30 -10.97 -9.47
N THR A 802 -39.46 -11.25 -8.18
CA THR A 802 -38.36 -11.17 -7.20
C THR A 802 -37.21 -12.11 -7.58
N ALA A 803 -37.52 -13.36 -7.94
CA ALA A 803 -36.51 -14.33 -8.35
C ALA A 803 -35.79 -13.91 -9.64
N ALA A 804 -36.50 -13.33 -10.61
CA ALA A 804 -35.92 -12.81 -11.84
C ALA A 804 -34.96 -11.63 -11.57
N LEU A 805 -35.36 -10.69 -10.71
CA LEU A 805 -34.54 -9.53 -10.33
C LEU A 805 -33.30 -9.94 -9.53
N GLU A 806 -33.42 -10.92 -8.65
CA GLU A 806 -32.26 -11.48 -7.93
C GLU A 806 -31.28 -12.16 -8.91
N ALA A 807 -31.79 -12.89 -9.90
CA ALA A 807 -30.96 -13.51 -10.94
C ALA A 807 -30.29 -12.47 -11.85
N GLU A 808 -31.02 -11.40 -12.23
CA GLU A 808 -30.46 -10.26 -12.96
C GLU A 808 -29.33 -9.60 -12.15
N GLY A 809 -29.58 -9.37 -10.85
CA GLY A 809 -28.61 -8.81 -9.92
C GLY A 809 -27.30 -9.58 -9.85
N ARG A 810 -27.36 -10.92 -9.81
CA ARG A 810 -26.17 -11.80 -9.83
C ARG A 810 -25.27 -11.59 -11.05
N ALA A 811 -25.82 -11.11 -12.16
CA ALA A 811 -25.08 -10.87 -13.40
C ALA A 811 -24.55 -9.42 -13.53
N LEU A 812 -24.93 -8.50 -12.62
CA LEU A 812 -24.50 -7.10 -12.68
C LEU A 812 -23.07 -6.94 -12.15
N GLY A 813 -22.28 -6.15 -12.87
CA GLY A 813 -20.98 -5.65 -12.41
C GLY A 813 -21.11 -4.47 -11.44
N ASP A 814 -20.04 -4.20 -10.71
CA ASP A 814 -19.98 -3.18 -9.65
C ASP A 814 -20.44 -1.79 -10.10
N GLU A 815 -20.00 -1.34 -11.28
CA GLU A 815 -20.35 -0.02 -11.83
C GLU A 815 -21.85 0.12 -12.13
N ALA A 816 -22.47 -0.95 -12.65
CA ALA A 816 -23.90 -0.97 -12.92
C ALA A 816 -24.72 -0.92 -11.62
N VAL A 817 -24.25 -1.61 -10.57
CA VAL A 817 -24.87 -1.59 -9.25
C VAL A 817 -24.69 -0.24 -8.56
N GLU A 818 -23.51 0.36 -8.65
CA GLU A 818 -23.23 1.69 -8.12
C GLU A 818 -24.15 2.75 -8.75
N GLY A 819 -24.26 2.73 -10.08
CA GLY A 819 -25.20 3.58 -10.81
C GLY A 819 -26.67 3.32 -10.45
N LEU A 820 -27.02 2.07 -10.12
CA LEU A 820 -28.34 1.70 -9.64
C LEU A 820 -28.61 2.27 -8.25
N VAL A 821 -27.69 2.17 -7.29
CA VAL A 821 -27.94 2.64 -5.91
C VAL A 821 -27.87 4.16 -5.75
N LEU A 822 -27.02 4.84 -6.53
CA LEU A 822 -26.80 6.29 -6.42
C LEU A 822 -27.91 7.14 -7.06
N ARG A 823 -28.70 6.57 -7.98
CA ARG A 823 -29.86 7.26 -8.57
C ARG A 823 -30.89 7.60 -7.48
N ARG A 824 -31.43 8.82 -7.53
CA ARG A 824 -32.53 9.27 -6.67
C ARG A 824 -33.87 8.81 -7.23
#